data_AF-A0AAV6AX88-F1
#
_entry.id   AF-A0AAV6AX88-F1
#
_cell.length_a   1.000
_cell.length_b   1.000
_cell.length_c   1.000
_cell.angle_alpha   90.00
_cell.angle_beta   90.00
_cell.angle_gamma   90.00
#
_symmetry.space_group_name_H-M   'P 1'
#
loop_
_entity.id
_entity.type
_entity.pdbx_description
1 polymer ?
#
loop_
_entity_poly.entity_id
_entity_poly.type
_entity_poly.pdbx_seq_one_letter_code
_entity_poly.pdbx_strand_id
1 'polypeptide(L)'
;MKPIEINRRTMLKAVVVAGAATAFPMPLPGQANVNWHQALLRYLESLARSDGGYAWEGQEHSHLTPTFYVIGCYRILGQTPPKKSQLAEFIRTHHPGALKKLEQERRIFEFQQAQALTWLGEDASALKEKILGWKQPLAYLKQYEQHGYPLSSSEMGVILSRALLGVPASELPPEFIAYLASRRRLNGSFNNTPAGDGSDGNVMNTWWGMRSLEVLGRGQEKRDETISWLRACQLPSGGFTFAPKPEFGGVDDVAYTWAAVRALKQLGATPANPDGCVTYLHALANSDGGFADRPGWLSNPMATYYALDCLDALGAGKNDFKLQISKRGAPDPLPTNLKVFSLQLEAHGQGSPAEAVELARSLRIHLWGAKNAKPGWLARAQAIADQQKVPVKFFVSNEEYGTWVNIPGMGTYSHTSDIIAPADAAIGASLAREGVVSWADFRRRRLAPLEHARGRLIWQFGENEELVRMFLDDSVERGGYAAISTYHFGNPDFTNSEPFLHRWRGQIPFVALQDAHGPEPWWFSDMTAGFRTLFLATEPTWEGWLNALKNNWVVPVRRDQWSGGKTWMHAGSREIGDFVRARERDWRWWDNADIQRPLVSIVAVRAADEFESARPEKGIILRIRCAWQNTPQGSLKQPISEFVKLTVDDQEITPSLAARKRPNGLFDDHYHHAHLPDLKPGPHAARVVIRALATKEEQSRELKFSV
;
A
#
# COMPACT_ATOMS: atom_id res chain seq x y z
N MET A 1 75.13 -1.63 -44.70
CA MET A 1 75.71 -0.73 -43.68
C MET A 1 74.59 -0.02 -42.94
N LYS A 2 74.85 0.29 -41.67
CA LYS A 2 73.96 0.77 -40.58
C LYS A 2 72.98 1.94 -40.92
N PRO A 3 71.97 2.19 -40.06
CA PRO A 3 70.55 2.30 -40.42
C PRO A 3 70.03 3.75 -40.48
N ILE A 4 68.84 3.93 -41.08
CA ILE A 4 68.02 5.14 -40.94
C ILE A 4 66.74 4.75 -40.17
N GLU A 5 66.56 5.37 -39.00
CA GLU A 5 65.35 5.30 -38.19
C GLU A 5 64.14 5.88 -38.95
N ILE A 6 63.05 5.11 -39.06
CA ILE A 6 61.78 5.62 -39.57
C ILE A 6 60.83 5.86 -38.40
N ASN A 7 60.55 7.14 -38.21
CA ASN A 7 59.66 7.78 -37.26
C ASN A 7 58.22 7.21 -37.29
N ARG A 8 57.60 7.09 -36.10
CA ARG A 8 56.22 6.65 -35.81
C ARG A 8 55.10 7.35 -36.61
N ARG A 9 55.38 8.41 -37.38
CA ARG A 9 54.39 9.09 -38.23
C ARG A 9 54.17 8.48 -39.63
N THR A 10 54.97 7.49 -40.05
CA THR A 10 54.82 6.86 -41.38
C THR A 10 53.98 5.57 -41.37
N MET A 11 53.70 4.98 -40.19
CA MET A 11 52.87 3.76 -40.07
C MET A 11 51.35 3.98 -40.25
N LEU A 12 50.89 5.22 -40.35
CA LEU A 12 49.46 5.56 -40.27
C LEU A 12 48.81 5.95 -41.62
N LYS A 13 49.45 5.68 -42.77
CA LYS A 13 48.92 6.05 -44.10
C LYS A 13 48.91 4.95 -45.16
N ALA A 14 49.21 3.69 -44.84
CA ALA A 14 49.43 2.64 -45.85
C ALA A 14 48.56 1.37 -45.73
N VAL A 15 47.34 1.45 -45.20
CA VAL A 15 46.32 0.39 -45.39
C VAL A 15 44.94 1.00 -45.70
N VAL A 16 44.91 1.89 -46.66
CA VAL A 16 43.69 2.22 -47.41
C VAL A 16 43.86 1.61 -48.80
N VAL A 17 42.81 0.92 -49.26
CA VAL A 17 42.65 0.22 -50.56
C VAL A 17 43.03 -1.27 -50.57
N ALA A 18 42.14 -2.10 -50.02
CA ALA A 18 41.68 -3.34 -50.66
C ALA A 18 40.51 -3.92 -49.85
N GLY A 19 39.30 -3.92 -50.41
CA GLY A 19 38.14 -4.60 -49.81
C GLY A 19 36.83 -3.86 -50.05
N ALA A 20 36.31 -3.95 -51.27
CA ALA A 20 34.91 -3.67 -51.53
C ALA A 20 34.06 -4.69 -50.74
N ALA A 21 33.47 -4.24 -49.64
CA ALA A 21 32.32 -4.87 -49.02
C ALA A 21 31.28 -3.77 -48.85
N THR A 22 30.12 -3.99 -49.46
CA THR A 22 28.91 -3.19 -49.33
C THR A 22 28.68 -2.78 -47.87
N ALA A 23 28.91 -1.50 -47.55
CA ALA A 23 28.52 -0.93 -46.29
C ALA A 23 27.00 -0.82 -46.26
N PHE A 24 26.32 -1.86 -45.77
CA PHE A 24 25.03 -1.66 -45.14
C PHE A 24 25.24 -0.73 -43.94
N PRO A 25 24.37 0.26 -43.70
CA PRO A 25 24.48 1.08 -42.51
C PRO A 25 24.31 0.17 -41.30
N MET A 26 25.39 -0.03 -40.54
CA MET A 26 25.32 -0.67 -39.23
C MET A 26 24.47 0.23 -38.32
N PRO A 27 23.35 -0.26 -37.77
CA PRO A 27 22.55 0.52 -36.86
C PRO A 27 23.36 0.79 -35.58
N LEU A 28 23.26 2.02 -35.08
CA LEU A 28 23.78 2.41 -33.76
C LEU A 28 23.28 1.41 -32.69
N PRO A 29 24.10 1.05 -31.68
CA PRO A 29 23.61 0.24 -30.57
C PRO A 29 22.56 1.05 -29.80
N GLY A 30 21.31 0.58 -29.77
CA GLY A 30 20.23 1.19 -28.99
C GLY A 30 18.91 1.46 -29.72
N GLN A 31 18.70 0.96 -30.93
CA GLN A 31 17.41 1.09 -31.62
C GLN A 31 17.04 -0.21 -32.33
N ALA A 32 16.36 -1.10 -31.60
CA ALA A 32 15.56 -2.12 -32.26
C ALA A 32 14.26 -1.45 -32.72
N ASN A 33 13.88 -1.65 -33.99
CA ASN A 33 12.51 -1.46 -34.46
C ASN A 33 11.63 -2.52 -33.77
N VAL A 34 11.37 -2.33 -32.48
CA VAL A 34 10.47 -3.20 -31.73
C VAL A 34 9.06 -2.86 -32.20
N ASN A 35 8.39 -3.84 -32.80
CA ASN A 35 6.97 -3.73 -33.08
C ASN A 35 6.23 -3.54 -31.74
N TRP A 36 5.66 -2.35 -31.53
CA TRP A 36 5.02 -1.97 -30.26
C TRP A 36 3.84 -2.89 -29.93
N HIS A 37 3.09 -3.34 -30.94
CA HIS A 37 1.96 -4.25 -30.78
C HIS A 37 2.41 -5.61 -30.26
N GLN A 38 3.49 -6.16 -30.80
CA GLN A 38 4.07 -7.41 -30.27
C GLN A 38 4.66 -7.24 -28.87
N ALA A 39 5.28 -6.10 -28.57
CA ALA A 39 5.76 -5.82 -27.22
C ALA A 39 4.62 -5.72 -26.21
N LEU A 40 3.54 -5.02 -26.57
CA LEU A 40 2.33 -4.92 -25.77
C LEU A 40 1.72 -6.30 -25.48
N LEU A 41 1.61 -7.17 -26.48
CA LEU A 41 1.10 -8.53 -26.26
C LEU A 41 1.97 -9.33 -25.28
N ARG A 42 3.30 -9.28 -25.45
CA ARG A 42 4.24 -9.91 -24.50
C ARG A 42 4.10 -9.32 -23.08
N TYR A 43 3.92 -8.01 -22.98
CA TYR A 43 3.66 -7.35 -21.71
C TYR A 43 2.38 -7.88 -21.06
N LEU A 44 1.25 -7.93 -21.77
CA LEU A 44 0.00 -8.45 -21.25
C LEU A 44 0.11 -9.92 -20.83
N GLU A 45 0.79 -10.75 -21.63
CA GLU A 45 1.07 -12.16 -21.30
C GLU A 45 1.92 -12.31 -20.03
N SER A 46 2.88 -11.41 -19.79
CA SER A 46 3.72 -11.44 -18.58
C SER A 46 2.94 -11.18 -17.28
N LEU A 47 1.74 -10.58 -17.38
CA LEU A 47 0.86 -10.32 -16.24
C LEU A 47 0.00 -11.52 -15.86
N ALA A 48 -0.09 -12.56 -16.70
CA ALA A 48 -0.92 -13.73 -16.44
C ALA A 48 -0.38 -14.56 -15.26
N ARG A 49 -1.27 -15.23 -14.51
CA ARG A 49 -0.92 -16.18 -13.45
C ARG A 49 -1.57 -17.54 -13.68
N SER A 50 -1.10 -18.54 -12.93
CA SER A 50 -1.58 -19.92 -13.03
C SER A 50 -3.02 -20.12 -12.56
N ASP A 51 -3.57 -19.18 -11.78
CA ASP A 51 -4.96 -19.17 -11.32
C ASP A 51 -5.97 -18.71 -12.40
N GLY A 52 -5.49 -18.36 -13.60
CA GLY A 52 -6.32 -18.00 -14.75
C GLY A 52 -6.59 -16.50 -14.89
N GLY A 53 -6.23 -15.68 -13.89
CA GLY A 53 -6.33 -14.23 -13.94
C GLY A 53 -5.03 -13.53 -14.36
N TYR A 54 -5.02 -12.21 -14.17
CA TYR A 54 -3.84 -11.36 -14.30
C TYR A 54 -3.56 -10.61 -13.00
N ALA A 55 -2.30 -10.25 -12.77
CA ALA A 55 -1.83 -9.50 -11.60
C ALA A 55 -1.00 -8.28 -12.01
N TRP A 56 -0.65 -7.42 -11.04
CA TRP A 56 0.44 -6.46 -11.25
C TRP A 56 1.78 -7.18 -11.35
N GLU A 57 2.76 -6.51 -11.96
CA GLU A 57 4.11 -7.04 -12.07
C GLU A 57 4.70 -7.33 -10.67
N GLY A 58 5.25 -8.53 -10.49
CA GLY A 58 5.88 -8.96 -9.23
C GLY A 58 4.93 -9.53 -8.17
N GLN A 59 3.62 -9.45 -8.36
CA GLN A 59 2.65 -10.13 -7.51
C GLN A 59 2.40 -11.57 -7.97
N GLU A 60 2.22 -12.50 -7.02
CA GLU A 60 2.04 -13.92 -7.31
C GLU A 60 0.58 -14.30 -7.60
N HIS A 61 -0.37 -13.57 -7.02
CA HIS A 61 -1.80 -13.84 -7.13
C HIS A 61 -2.48 -12.84 -8.06
N SER A 62 -3.40 -13.34 -8.88
CA SER A 62 -4.23 -12.48 -9.72
C SER A 62 -5.21 -11.67 -8.90
N HIS A 63 -5.66 -10.56 -9.49
CA HIS A 63 -6.68 -9.70 -8.92
C HIS A 63 -7.70 -9.31 -9.99
N LEU A 64 -8.95 -9.05 -9.59
CA LEU A 64 -10.04 -8.72 -10.51
C LEU A 64 -9.72 -7.48 -11.36
N THR A 65 -9.19 -6.43 -10.75
CA THR A 65 -8.91 -5.16 -11.43
C THR A 65 -7.87 -5.25 -12.56
N PRO A 66 -6.64 -5.77 -12.36
CA PRO A 66 -5.69 -5.91 -13.47
C PRO A 66 -6.22 -6.87 -14.54
N THR A 67 -6.96 -7.93 -14.14
CA THR A 67 -7.66 -8.84 -15.05
C THR A 67 -8.65 -8.09 -15.94
N PHE A 68 -9.51 -7.25 -15.35
CA PHE A 68 -10.47 -6.40 -16.06
C PHE A 68 -9.79 -5.51 -17.11
N TYR A 69 -8.71 -4.83 -16.72
CA TYR A 69 -8.00 -3.93 -17.63
C TYR A 69 -7.25 -4.67 -18.74
N VAL A 70 -6.66 -5.84 -18.47
CA VAL A 70 -6.02 -6.66 -19.51
C VAL A 70 -7.05 -7.15 -20.53
N ILE A 71 -8.24 -7.59 -20.11
CA ILE A 71 -9.34 -7.94 -21.03
C ILE A 71 -9.73 -6.75 -21.89
N GLY A 72 -9.83 -5.57 -21.27
CA GLY A 72 -10.08 -4.32 -21.98
C GLY A 72 -9.03 -4.04 -23.07
N CYS A 73 -7.74 -4.27 -22.78
CA CYS A 73 -6.67 -4.13 -23.77
C CYS A 73 -6.88 -5.08 -24.95
N TYR A 74 -7.08 -6.38 -24.70
CA TYR A 74 -7.33 -7.36 -25.76
C TYR A 74 -8.55 -7.00 -26.61
N ARG A 75 -9.63 -6.50 -25.99
CA ARG A 75 -10.82 -6.02 -26.69
C ARG A 75 -10.50 -4.88 -27.65
N ILE A 76 -9.74 -3.87 -27.21
CA ILE A 76 -9.32 -2.74 -28.06
C ILE A 76 -8.46 -3.23 -29.22
N LEU A 77 -7.59 -4.22 -28.97
CA LEU A 77 -6.75 -4.84 -30.00
C LEU A 77 -7.53 -5.78 -30.95
N GLY A 78 -8.83 -5.99 -30.75
CA GLY A 78 -9.64 -6.92 -31.54
C GLY A 78 -9.20 -8.38 -31.39
N GLN A 79 -8.57 -8.74 -30.27
CA GLN A 79 -8.03 -10.07 -30.01
C GLN A 79 -8.78 -10.77 -28.88
N THR A 80 -8.86 -12.10 -28.96
CA THR A 80 -9.39 -12.91 -27.87
C THR A 80 -8.29 -13.15 -26.84
N PRO A 81 -8.51 -12.83 -25.54
CA PRO A 81 -7.55 -13.16 -24.50
C PRO A 81 -7.23 -14.66 -24.48
N PRO A 82 -5.97 -15.05 -24.23
CA PRO A 82 -5.61 -16.45 -24.03
C PRO A 82 -6.45 -17.09 -22.92
N LYS A 83 -6.79 -18.38 -23.08
CA LYS A 83 -7.51 -19.19 -22.07
C LYS A 83 -8.83 -18.56 -21.60
N LYS A 84 -9.59 -17.94 -22.51
CA LYS A 84 -10.88 -17.25 -22.26
C LYS A 84 -11.78 -17.94 -21.22
N SER A 85 -11.99 -19.25 -21.28
CA SER A 85 -12.87 -19.96 -20.34
C SER A 85 -12.36 -19.94 -18.89
N GLN A 86 -11.05 -20.09 -18.68
CA GLN A 86 -10.43 -20.00 -17.35
C GLN A 86 -10.52 -18.55 -16.82
N LEU A 87 -10.32 -17.58 -17.71
CA LEU A 87 -10.44 -16.17 -17.39
C LEU A 87 -11.88 -15.78 -16.98
N ALA A 88 -12.88 -16.30 -17.69
CA ALA A 88 -14.29 -16.12 -17.34
C ALA A 88 -14.61 -16.70 -15.95
N GLU A 89 -14.10 -17.89 -15.65
CA GLU A 89 -14.26 -18.52 -14.34
C GLU A 89 -13.57 -17.72 -13.23
N PHE A 90 -12.36 -17.22 -13.49
CA PHE A 90 -11.65 -16.34 -12.56
C PHE A 90 -12.49 -15.12 -12.21
N ILE A 91 -13.06 -14.42 -13.21
CA ILE A 91 -13.89 -13.24 -12.98
C ILE A 91 -15.11 -13.56 -12.11
N ARG A 92 -15.75 -14.72 -12.31
CA ARG A 92 -16.94 -15.12 -11.53
C ARG A 92 -16.61 -15.39 -10.05
N THR A 93 -15.41 -15.89 -9.77
CA THR A 93 -15.06 -16.44 -8.45
C THR A 93 -14.11 -15.57 -7.63
N HIS A 94 -13.38 -14.63 -8.24
CA HIS A 94 -12.32 -13.87 -7.57
C HIS A 94 -12.73 -12.42 -7.31
N HIS A 95 -13.71 -12.24 -6.42
CA HIS A 95 -14.08 -10.92 -5.90
C HIS A 95 -13.10 -10.51 -4.78
N PRO A 96 -12.60 -9.25 -4.73
CA PRO A 96 -11.63 -8.83 -3.71
C PRO A 96 -12.12 -8.99 -2.26
N GLY A 97 -13.44 -8.88 -2.05
CA GLY A 97 -14.08 -9.16 -0.77
C GLY A 97 -14.06 -10.64 -0.31
N ALA A 98 -13.54 -11.58 -1.12
CA ALA A 98 -13.38 -12.98 -0.76
C ALA A 98 -12.21 -13.20 0.21
N LEU A 99 -11.17 -12.37 0.15
CA LEU A 99 -10.04 -12.44 1.10
C LEU A 99 -10.48 -12.00 2.49
N LYS A 100 -11.21 -10.89 2.57
CA LYS A 100 -11.84 -10.36 3.78
C LYS A 100 -13.04 -9.50 3.37
N LYS A 101 -14.11 -9.50 4.18
CA LYS A 101 -15.14 -8.47 4.09
C LYS A 101 -14.50 -7.09 4.06
N LEU A 102 -14.83 -6.32 3.03
CA LEU A 102 -14.34 -4.96 2.85
C LEU A 102 -14.92 -4.03 3.92
N GLU A 103 -14.13 -3.05 4.33
CA GLU A 103 -14.49 -2.06 5.35
C GLU A 103 -15.63 -1.20 4.82
N GLN A 104 -15.41 -0.62 3.63
CA GLN A 104 -16.45 -0.07 2.78
C GLN A 104 -16.74 -1.02 1.60
N GLU A 105 -18.02 -1.36 1.37
CA GLU A 105 -18.39 -2.12 0.16
C GLU A 105 -18.11 -1.27 -1.09
N ARG A 106 -17.38 -1.84 -2.05
CA ARG A 106 -16.96 -1.19 -3.30
C ARG A 106 -17.66 -1.84 -4.50
N ARG A 107 -18.83 -1.32 -4.85
CA ARG A 107 -19.70 -1.86 -5.91
C ARG A 107 -19.14 -1.72 -7.33
N ILE A 108 -18.03 -1.00 -7.49
CA ILE A 108 -17.27 -0.94 -8.74
C ILE A 108 -16.69 -2.31 -9.13
N PHE A 109 -16.47 -3.22 -8.17
CA PHE A 109 -16.00 -4.56 -8.48
C PHE A 109 -17.05 -5.40 -9.21
N GLU A 110 -18.32 -5.31 -8.84
CA GLU A 110 -19.40 -5.96 -9.59
C GLU A 110 -19.55 -5.37 -11.00
N PHE A 111 -19.34 -4.07 -11.16
CA PHE A 111 -19.26 -3.45 -12.49
C PHE A 111 -18.10 -4.05 -13.30
N GLN A 112 -16.90 -4.19 -12.72
CA GLN A 112 -15.77 -4.82 -13.38
C GLN A 112 -16.06 -6.26 -13.79
N GLN A 113 -16.71 -7.06 -12.92
CA GLN A 113 -17.11 -8.43 -13.23
C GLN A 113 -18.11 -8.47 -14.40
N ALA A 114 -19.21 -7.71 -14.31
CA ALA A 114 -20.24 -7.68 -15.34
C ALA A 114 -19.65 -7.22 -16.68
N GLN A 115 -18.88 -6.14 -16.68
CA GLN A 115 -18.31 -5.58 -17.89
C GLN A 115 -17.27 -6.50 -18.53
N ALA A 116 -16.41 -7.16 -17.73
CA ALA A 116 -15.43 -8.10 -18.24
C ALA A 116 -16.09 -9.35 -18.85
N LEU A 117 -17.11 -9.91 -18.19
CA LEU A 117 -17.88 -11.04 -18.74
C LEU A 117 -18.55 -10.65 -20.06
N THR A 118 -19.19 -9.48 -20.12
CA THR A 118 -19.77 -8.96 -21.36
C THR A 118 -18.72 -8.79 -22.46
N TRP A 119 -17.53 -8.27 -22.16
CA TRP A 119 -16.44 -8.15 -23.13
C TRP A 119 -15.93 -9.49 -23.65
N LEU A 120 -15.95 -10.52 -22.81
CA LEU A 120 -15.63 -11.88 -23.23
C LEU A 120 -16.78 -12.54 -24.01
N GLY A 121 -17.99 -11.95 -24.04
CA GLY A 121 -19.18 -12.60 -24.59
C GLY A 121 -19.66 -13.77 -23.72
N GLU A 122 -19.45 -13.65 -22.41
CA GLU A 122 -19.80 -14.63 -21.38
C GLU A 122 -21.05 -14.18 -20.62
N ASP A 123 -21.80 -15.14 -20.07
CA ASP A 123 -22.98 -14.81 -19.27
C ASP A 123 -22.60 -14.18 -17.92
N ALA A 124 -23.27 -13.08 -17.60
CA ALA A 124 -23.15 -12.30 -16.37
C ALA A 124 -24.44 -12.35 -15.51
N SER A 125 -25.45 -13.12 -15.90
CA SER A 125 -26.77 -13.16 -15.26
C SER A 125 -26.73 -13.50 -13.77
N ALA A 126 -25.73 -14.28 -13.33
CA ALA A 126 -25.52 -14.63 -11.93
C ALA A 126 -25.31 -13.42 -11.00
N LEU A 127 -24.88 -12.26 -11.53
CA LEU A 127 -24.70 -11.03 -10.76
C LEU A 127 -26.02 -10.27 -10.53
N LYS A 128 -27.09 -10.62 -11.25
CA LYS A 128 -28.35 -9.86 -11.31
C LYS A 128 -29.04 -9.76 -9.96
N GLU A 129 -29.15 -10.86 -9.22
CA GLU A 129 -29.79 -10.85 -7.90
C GLU A 129 -29.10 -9.86 -6.94
N LYS A 130 -27.78 -9.96 -6.82
CA LYS A 130 -26.96 -9.08 -5.96
C LYS A 130 -27.11 -7.61 -6.38
N ILE A 131 -26.91 -7.30 -7.65
CA ILE A 131 -26.96 -5.92 -8.15
C ILE A 131 -28.38 -5.34 -8.02
N LEU A 132 -29.43 -6.09 -8.31
CA LEU A 132 -30.81 -5.62 -8.18
C LEU A 132 -31.24 -5.44 -6.72
N GLY A 133 -30.60 -6.13 -5.77
CA GLY A 133 -30.83 -5.99 -4.34
C GLY A 133 -30.47 -4.59 -3.80
N TRP A 134 -29.51 -3.88 -4.40
CA TRP A 134 -29.10 -2.55 -3.94
C TRP A 134 -30.11 -1.47 -4.35
N LYS A 135 -31.01 -1.08 -3.47
CA LYS A 135 -32.05 -0.09 -3.80
C LYS A 135 -31.65 1.38 -3.64
N GLN A 136 -30.53 1.66 -2.99
CA GLN A 136 -30.06 3.03 -2.75
C GLN A 136 -28.53 3.13 -2.68
N PRO A 137 -27.97 4.34 -2.86
CA PRO A 137 -26.54 4.59 -2.64
C PRO A 137 -26.08 4.15 -1.24
N LEU A 138 -24.88 3.59 -1.13
CA LEU A 138 -24.33 3.21 0.16
C LEU A 138 -23.62 4.39 0.82
N ALA A 139 -24.16 4.86 1.94
CA ALA A 139 -23.48 5.87 2.75
C ALA A 139 -22.09 5.37 3.18
N TYR A 140 -21.10 6.24 3.06
CA TYR A 140 -19.75 5.93 3.53
C TYR A 140 -19.68 5.95 5.07
N LEU A 141 -18.74 5.20 5.64
CA LEU A 141 -18.61 5.09 7.09
C LEU A 141 -18.26 6.44 7.74
N LYS A 142 -19.13 6.91 8.65
CA LYS A 142 -19.01 8.25 9.27
C LYS A 142 -17.78 8.46 10.14
N GLN A 143 -17.16 7.37 10.58
CA GLN A 143 -15.89 7.42 11.30
C GLN A 143 -14.70 7.81 10.40
N TYR A 144 -14.86 7.67 9.07
CA TYR A 144 -13.85 7.96 8.06
C TYR A 144 -14.20 9.19 7.20
N GLU A 145 -15.49 9.45 6.95
CA GLU A 145 -15.97 10.67 6.26
C GLU A 145 -17.19 11.25 6.99
N GLN A 146 -17.13 12.49 7.49
CA GLN A 146 -18.11 13.02 8.46
C GLN A 146 -19.56 13.04 7.95
N HIS A 147 -19.76 13.22 6.65
CA HIS A 147 -21.09 13.41 6.06
C HIS A 147 -21.72 12.08 5.59
N GLY A 148 -20.93 11.02 5.47
CA GLY A 148 -21.33 9.74 4.90
C GLY A 148 -21.53 9.79 3.39
N TYR A 149 -20.82 10.65 2.66
CA TYR A 149 -20.95 10.77 1.21
C TYR A 149 -20.57 9.46 0.51
N PRO A 150 -21.47 8.84 -0.28
CA PRO A 150 -21.19 7.60 -0.99
C PRO A 150 -20.04 7.74 -1.99
N LEU A 151 -19.29 6.64 -2.19
CA LEU A 151 -18.22 6.58 -3.19
C LEU A 151 -18.80 6.65 -4.61
N SER A 152 -18.61 7.80 -5.27
CA SER A 152 -19.13 8.12 -6.61
C SER A 152 -19.00 7.00 -7.64
N SER A 153 -17.79 6.48 -7.87
CA SER A 153 -17.54 5.41 -8.85
C SER A 153 -18.27 4.10 -8.51
N SER A 154 -18.44 3.77 -7.23
CA SER A 154 -19.19 2.58 -6.80
C SER A 154 -20.67 2.72 -7.09
N GLU A 155 -21.28 3.85 -6.75
CA GLU A 155 -22.72 4.04 -6.94
C GLU A 155 -23.11 4.22 -8.41
N MET A 156 -22.27 4.91 -9.19
CA MET A 156 -22.44 4.99 -10.64
C MET A 156 -22.20 3.62 -11.30
N GLY A 157 -21.25 2.83 -10.78
CA GLY A 157 -21.04 1.44 -11.19
C GLY A 157 -22.29 0.58 -11.07
N VAL A 158 -23.14 0.81 -10.06
CA VAL A 158 -24.44 0.10 -9.93
C VAL A 158 -25.38 0.41 -11.10
N ILE A 159 -25.51 1.69 -11.47
CA ILE A 159 -26.36 2.12 -12.61
C ILE A 159 -25.88 1.46 -13.90
N LEU A 160 -24.57 1.48 -14.14
CA LEU A 160 -23.96 0.89 -15.33
C LEU A 160 -24.12 -0.64 -15.35
N SER A 161 -23.97 -1.30 -14.20
CA SER A 161 -24.11 -2.74 -14.10
C SER A 161 -25.54 -3.21 -14.43
N ARG A 162 -26.56 -2.45 -14.03
CA ARG A 162 -27.95 -2.73 -14.41
C ARG A 162 -28.16 -2.68 -15.91
N ALA A 163 -27.62 -1.65 -16.56
CA ALA A 163 -27.69 -1.53 -18.01
C ALA A 163 -26.97 -2.68 -18.72
N LEU A 164 -25.79 -3.08 -18.24
CA LEU A 164 -25.05 -4.24 -18.76
C LEU A 164 -25.82 -5.56 -18.63
N LEU A 165 -26.67 -5.68 -17.60
CA LEU A 165 -27.53 -6.85 -17.36
C LEU A 165 -28.89 -6.76 -18.07
N GLY A 166 -29.06 -5.80 -18.98
CA GLY A 166 -30.29 -5.63 -19.77
C GLY A 166 -31.49 -5.16 -18.95
N VAL A 167 -31.27 -4.56 -17.78
CA VAL A 167 -32.34 -3.99 -16.95
C VAL A 167 -32.74 -2.64 -17.54
N PRO A 168 -34.03 -2.41 -17.88
CA PRO A 168 -34.49 -1.13 -18.39
C PRO A 168 -34.23 0.02 -17.42
N ALA A 169 -33.88 1.19 -17.95
CA ALA A 169 -33.62 2.39 -17.14
C ALA A 169 -34.84 2.81 -16.28
N SER A 170 -36.06 2.48 -16.71
CA SER A 170 -37.31 2.71 -15.96
C SER A 170 -37.41 1.92 -14.66
N GLU A 171 -36.62 0.86 -14.51
CA GLU A 171 -36.56 0.05 -13.28
C GLU A 171 -35.45 0.53 -12.31
N LEU A 172 -34.72 1.60 -12.65
CA LEU A 172 -33.71 2.15 -11.75
C LEU A 172 -34.39 2.77 -10.51
N PRO A 173 -33.93 2.44 -9.28
CA PRO A 173 -34.51 3.03 -8.08
C PRO A 173 -34.39 4.57 -8.08
N PRO A 174 -35.44 5.31 -7.67
CA PRO A 174 -35.44 6.77 -7.62
C PRO A 174 -34.28 7.37 -6.82
N GLU A 175 -33.78 6.66 -5.81
CA GLU A 175 -32.69 7.08 -4.93
C GLU A 175 -31.37 7.25 -5.71
N PHE A 176 -31.09 6.38 -6.70
CA PHE A 176 -29.91 6.53 -7.56
C PHE A 176 -30.08 7.70 -8.54
N ILE A 177 -31.31 7.94 -9.02
CA ILE A 177 -31.61 9.09 -9.90
C ILE A 177 -31.41 10.40 -9.13
N ALA A 178 -31.94 10.48 -7.90
CA ALA A 178 -31.78 11.62 -7.01
C ALA A 178 -30.31 11.84 -6.63
N TYR A 179 -29.58 10.76 -6.33
CA TYR A 179 -28.13 10.82 -6.10
C TYR A 179 -27.42 11.44 -7.30
N LEU A 180 -27.59 10.89 -8.50
CA LEU A 180 -26.95 11.41 -9.71
C LEU A 180 -27.30 12.88 -9.95
N ALA A 181 -28.59 13.24 -9.89
CA ALA A 181 -29.05 14.61 -10.11
C ALA A 181 -28.41 15.60 -9.14
N SER A 182 -28.30 15.25 -7.86
CA SER A 182 -27.74 16.13 -6.83
C SER A 182 -26.24 16.39 -6.98
N ARG A 183 -25.50 15.60 -7.78
CA ARG A 183 -24.05 15.78 -8.02
C ARG A 183 -23.73 16.56 -9.30
N ARG A 184 -24.72 16.73 -10.20
CA ARG A 184 -24.56 17.46 -11.46
C ARG A 184 -24.36 18.96 -11.19
N ARG A 185 -23.23 19.51 -11.63
CA ARG A 185 -22.88 20.93 -11.44
C ARG A 185 -23.37 21.81 -12.57
N LEU A 186 -23.40 23.12 -12.33
CA LEU A 186 -23.82 24.11 -13.34
C LEU A 186 -22.93 24.10 -14.58
N ASN A 187 -21.62 23.94 -14.41
CA ASN A 187 -20.63 23.80 -15.48
C ASN A 187 -20.63 22.42 -16.16
N GLY A 188 -21.60 21.54 -15.84
CA GLY A 188 -21.70 20.23 -16.44
C GLY A 188 -20.67 19.22 -15.92
N SER A 189 -19.98 19.49 -14.82
CA SER A 189 -19.14 18.48 -14.17
C SER A 189 -19.91 17.69 -13.09
N PHE A 190 -19.27 16.67 -12.53
CA PHE A 190 -19.71 15.96 -11.32
C PHE A 190 -18.58 15.90 -10.30
N ASN A 191 -18.91 15.73 -9.01
CA ASN A 191 -17.96 15.39 -7.96
C ASN A 191 -18.61 14.49 -6.89
N ASN A 192 -17.84 14.09 -5.86
CA ASN A 192 -18.31 13.19 -4.80
C ASN A 192 -19.43 13.83 -3.94
N THR A 193 -19.25 15.10 -3.59
CA THR A 193 -20.21 15.88 -2.80
C THR A 193 -21.39 16.39 -3.65
N PRO A 194 -22.57 16.62 -3.04
CA PRO A 194 -23.67 17.32 -3.69
C PRO A 194 -23.23 18.69 -4.25
N ALA A 195 -23.72 19.05 -5.44
CA ALA A 195 -23.37 20.31 -6.11
C ALA A 195 -23.78 21.58 -5.32
N GLY A 196 -24.66 21.43 -4.33
CA GLY A 196 -25.06 22.52 -3.43
C GLY A 196 -23.92 23.03 -2.53
N ASP A 197 -22.80 22.34 -2.44
CA ASP A 197 -21.60 22.83 -1.72
C ASP A 197 -20.83 23.92 -2.47
N GLY A 198 -21.17 24.17 -3.75
CA GLY A 198 -20.55 25.20 -4.59
C GLY A 198 -19.15 24.88 -5.09
N SER A 199 -18.62 23.68 -4.82
CA SER A 199 -17.29 23.26 -5.28
C SER A 199 -17.29 22.89 -6.77
N ASP A 200 -16.10 22.89 -7.39
CA ASP A 200 -15.94 22.45 -8.77
C ASP A 200 -15.99 20.90 -8.89
N GLY A 201 -15.98 20.40 -10.12
CA GLY A 201 -16.02 18.96 -10.44
C GLY A 201 -14.67 18.26 -10.42
N ASN A 202 -14.72 16.95 -10.67
CA ASN A 202 -13.57 16.10 -10.91
C ASN A 202 -13.79 15.30 -12.21
N VAL A 203 -12.77 15.19 -13.06
CA VAL A 203 -12.87 14.59 -14.40
C VAL A 203 -13.30 13.12 -14.36
N MET A 204 -12.80 12.32 -13.39
CA MET A 204 -13.19 10.93 -13.23
C MET A 204 -14.66 10.80 -12.81
N ASN A 205 -15.07 11.57 -11.80
CA ASN A 205 -16.45 11.63 -11.35
C ASN A 205 -17.39 12.11 -12.47
N THR A 206 -16.92 13.05 -13.30
CA THR A 206 -17.66 13.56 -14.46
C THR A 206 -17.88 12.48 -15.51
N TRP A 207 -16.85 11.68 -15.83
CA TRP A 207 -16.98 10.55 -16.74
C TRP A 207 -18.00 9.52 -16.24
N TRP A 208 -17.91 9.08 -14.99
CA TRP A 208 -18.86 8.12 -14.41
C TRP A 208 -20.30 8.66 -14.37
N GLY A 209 -20.45 9.95 -14.05
CA GLY A 209 -21.75 10.62 -14.02
C GLY A 209 -22.37 10.71 -15.41
N MET A 210 -21.57 11.05 -16.43
CA MET A 210 -22.00 11.09 -17.83
C MET A 210 -22.40 9.71 -18.36
N ARG A 211 -21.65 8.65 -17.99
CA ARG A 211 -22.03 7.27 -18.34
C ARG A 211 -23.37 6.88 -17.71
N SER A 212 -23.62 7.31 -16.48
CA SER A 212 -24.90 7.08 -15.82
C SER A 212 -26.04 7.88 -16.45
N LEU A 213 -25.79 9.13 -16.87
CA LEU A 213 -26.77 9.93 -17.61
C LEU A 213 -27.11 9.31 -18.96
N GLU A 214 -26.14 8.70 -19.65
CA GLU A 214 -26.37 8.00 -20.92
C GLU A 214 -27.38 6.86 -20.76
N VAL A 215 -27.24 6.05 -19.70
CA VAL A 215 -28.19 4.98 -19.37
C VAL A 215 -29.62 5.52 -19.20
N LEU A 216 -29.76 6.74 -18.69
CA LEU A 216 -31.04 7.41 -18.49
C LEU A 216 -31.54 8.17 -19.73
N GLY A 217 -30.85 8.11 -20.88
CA GLY A 217 -31.18 8.88 -22.08
C GLY A 217 -30.93 10.40 -21.93
N ARG A 218 -30.13 10.79 -20.94
CA ARG A 218 -29.84 12.18 -20.55
C ARG A 218 -28.39 12.60 -20.82
N GLY A 219 -27.67 11.83 -21.64
CA GLY A 219 -26.23 12.00 -21.87
C GLY A 219 -25.81 13.34 -22.47
N GLN A 220 -26.74 14.09 -23.07
CA GLN A 220 -26.48 15.40 -23.70
C GLN A 220 -26.80 16.59 -22.78
N GLU A 221 -27.18 16.36 -21.52
CA GLU A 221 -27.43 17.45 -20.57
C GLU A 221 -26.19 18.29 -20.32
N LYS A 222 -26.32 19.63 -20.40
CA LYS A 222 -25.22 20.59 -20.19
C LYS A 222 -24.00 20.30 -21.07
N ARG A 223 -24.24 19.85 -22.29
CA ARG A 223 -23.21 19.40 -23.23
C ARG A 223 -22.10 20.43 -23.40
N ASP A 224 -22.45 21.66 -23.74
CA ASP A 224 -21.47 22.68 -24.11
C ASP A 224 -20.67 23.17 -22.90
N GLU A 225 -21.32 23.29 -21.74
CA GLU A 225 -20.64 23.59 -20.48
C GLU A 225 -19.64 22.49 -20.10
N THR A 226 -20.05 21.22 -20.24
CA THR A 226 -19.19 20.07 -19.95
C THR A 226 -17.98 20.03 -20.89
N ILE A 227 -18.19 20.27 -22.19
CA ILE A 227 -17.09 20.33 -23.19
C ILE A 227 -16.11 21.45 -22.82
N SER A 228 -16.62 22.64 -22.52
CA SER A 228 -15.80 23.79 -22.13
C SER A 228 -14.97 23.49 -20.88
N TRP A 229 -15.62 22.92 -19.86
CA TRP A 229 -14.96 22.55 -18.60
C TRP A 229 -13.88 21.48 -18.82
N LEU A 230 -14.19 20.40 -19.55
CA LEU A 230 -13.21 19.34 -19.85
C LEU A 230 -12.01 19.86 -20.63
N ARG A 231 -12.21 20.71 -21.64
CA ARG A 231 -11.12 21.33 -22.41
C ARG A 231 -10.24 22.22 -21.54
N ALA A 232 -10.81 22.90 -20.55
CA ALA A 232 -10.05 23.69 -19.59
C ALA A 232 -9.18 22.84 -18.64
N CYS A 233 -9.43 21.53 -18.52
CA CYS A 233 -8.58 20.60 -17.79
C CYS A 233 -7.36 20.11 -18.59
N GLN A 234 -7.26 20.41 -19.89
CA GLN A 234 -6.11 19.98 -20.70
C GLN A 234 -4.89 20.87 -20.40
N LEU A 235 -3.76 20.22 -20.09
CA LEU A 235 -2.50 20.88 -19.74
C LEU A 235 -1.59 21.08 -20.98
N PRO A 236 -0.57 21.96 -20.90
CA PRO A 236 0.37 22.18 -22.01
C PRO A 236 1.13 20.94 -22.48
N SER A 237 1.28 19.91 -21.63
CA SER A 237 1.86 18.62 -22.01
C SER A 237 0.99 17.84 -23.00
N GLY A 238 -0.29 18.18 -23.13
CA GLY A 238 -1.30 17.48 -23.92
C GLY A 238 -2.17 16.53 -23.10
N GLY A 239 -1.70 16.09 -21.92
CA GLY A 239 -2.48 15.35 -20.95
C GLY A 239 -3.53 16.22 -20.22
N PHE A 240 -4.36 15.61 -19.39
CA PHE A 240 -5.38 16.29 -18.61
C PHE A 240 -5.12 16.15 -17.11
N THR A 241 -5.51 17.17 -16.35
CA THR A 241 -5.63 17.12 -14.89
C THR A 241 -7.08 16.89 -14.45
N PHE A 242 -7.35 16.81 -13.15
CA PHE A 242 -8.65 16.43 -12.63
C PHE A 242 -9.70 17.56 -12.59
N ALA A 243 -9.28 18.83 -12.62
CA ALA A 243 -10.14 20.02 -12.64
C ALA A 243 -9.40 21.19 -13.30
N PRO A 244 -10.06 22.26 -13.78
CA PRO A 244 -9.39 23.37 -14.48
C PRO A 244 -8.38 24.15 -13.63
N LYS A 245 -8.63 24.25 -12.32
CA LYS A 245 -7.79 25.00 -11.36
C LYS A 245 -7.65 24.22 -10.04
N PRO A 246 -6.92 23.09 -10.06
CA PRO A 246 -6.74 22.28 -8.86
C PRO A 246 -5.87 23.05 -7.84
N GLU A 247 -6.25 22.98 -6.56
CA GLU A 247 -5.47 23.61 -5.47
C GLU A 247 -4.15 22.86 -5.20
N PHE A 248 -4.19 21.52 -5.33
CA PHE A 248 -3.06 20.61 -5.14
C PHE A 248 -3.27 19.30 -5.92
N GLY A 249 -2.20 18.52 -6.11
CA GLY A 249 -2.25 17.26 -6.87
C GLY A 249 -2.64 17.44 -8.33
N GLY A 250 -2.47 18.66 -8.86
CA GLY A 250 -2.92 19.09 -10.17
C GLY A 250 -1.97 18.65 -11.28
N VAL A 251 -1.94 17.35 -11.57
CA VAL A 251 -0.98 16.73 -12.49
C VAL A 251 -1.62 16.29 -13.80
N ASP A 252 -0.84 16.13 -14.86
CA ASP A 252 -1.24 15.32 -16.00
C ASP A 252 -1.13 13.83 -15.66
N ASP A 253 -2.19 13.09 -15.97
CA ASP A 253 -2.27 11.67 -15.68
C ASP A 253 -3.11 10.95 -16.75
N VAL A 254 -2.73 9.71 -17.08
CA VAL A 254 -3.41 8.92 -18.10
C VAL A 254 -4.89 8.67 -17.79
N ALA A 255 -5.28 8.53 -16.52
CA ALA A 255 -6.66 8.26 -16.14
C ALA A 255 -7.54 9.50 -16.32
N TYR A 256 -7.04 10.69 -15.95
CA TYR A 256 -7.75 11.96 -16.22
C TYR A 256 -7.83 12.22 -17.72
N THR A 257 -6.74 11.96 -18.45
CA THR A 257 -6.69 12.06 -19.92
C THR A 257 -7.72 11.14 -20.57
N TRP A 258 -7.75 9.87 -20.16
CA TRP A 258 -8.73 8.88 -20.62
C TRP A 258 -10.16 9.32 -20.34
N ALA A 259 -10.49 9.66 -19.10
CA ALA A 259 -11.84 10.05 -18.71
C ALA A 259 -12.31 11.31 -19.47
N ALA A 260 -11.44 12.32 -19.63
CA ALA A 260 -11.76 13.52 -20.39
C ALA A 260 -11.96 13.26 -21.88
N VAL A 261 -11.05 12.50 -22.52
CA VAL A 261 -11.16 12.17 -23.95
C VAL A 261 -12.40 11.34 -24.23
N ARG A 262 -12.71 10.36 -23.38
CA ARG A 262 -13.92 9.53 -23.51
C ARG A 262 -15.19 10.34 -23.32
N ALA A 263 -15.23 11.24 -22.33
CA ALA A 263 -16.33 12.15 -22.12
C ALA A 263 -16.53 13.10 -23.32
N LEU A 264 -15.46 13.70 -23.84
CA LEU A 264 -15.50 14.55 -25.02
C LEU A 264 -16.02 13.77 -26.24
N LYS A 265 -15.52 12.55 -26.47
CA LYS A 265 -16.00 11.68 -27.57
C LYS A 265 -17.50 11.37 -27.44
N GLN A 266 -17.99 11.07 -26.23
CA GLN A 266 -19.42 10.83 -25.99
C GLN A 266 -20.28 12.07 -26.31
N LEU A 267 -19.75 13.26 -26.09
CA LEU A 267 -20.41 14.54 -26.42
C LEU A 267 -20.22 14.95 -27.89
N GLY A 268 -19.54 14.14 -28.71
CA GLY A 268 -19.22 14.49 -30.10
C GLY A 268 -18.23 15.66 -30.21
N ALA A 269 -17.29 15.77 -29.28
CA ALA A 269 -16.26 16.79 -29.23
C ALA A 269 -14.85 16.16 -29.15
N THR A 270 -13.84 17.00 -29.38
CA THR A 270 -12.42 16.64 -29.30
C THR A 270 -11.71 17.45 -28.19
N PRO A 271 -10.54 16.99 -27.72
CA PRO A 271 -9.63 17.81 -26.90
C PRO A 271 -9.35 19.18 -27.54
N ALA A 272 -8.92 20.14 -26.72
CA ALA A 272 -8.49 21.45 -27.24
C ALA A 272 -7.24 21.33 -28.11
N ASN A 273 -6.35 20.40 -27.78
CA ASN A 273 -5.18 20.03 -28.56
C ASN A 273 -5.12 18.49 -28.72
N PRO A 274 -5.78 17.91 -29.75
CA PRO A 274 -5.79 16.46 -29.97
C PRO A 274 -4.39 15.89 -30.26
N ASP A 275 -3.57 16.57 -31.06
CA ASP A 275 -2.23 16.10 -31.43
C ASP A 275 -1.27 16.09 -30.22
N GLY A 276 -1.37 17.11 -29.37
CA GLY A 276 -0.67 17.14 -28.08
C GLY A 276 -1.10 15.98 -27.18
N CYS A 277 -2.40 15.65 -27.16
CA CYS A 277 -2.91 14.52 -26.40
C CYS A 277 -2.34 13.18 -26.90
N VAL A 278 -2.30 12.96 -28.22
CA VAL A 278 -1.66 11.76 -28.82
C VAL A 278 -0.17 11.71 -28.48
N THR A 279 0.54 12.84 -28.57
CA THR A 279 1.96 12.96 -28.21
C THR A 279 2.20 12.59 -26.75
N TYR A 280 1.37 13.10 -25.84
CA TYR A 280 1.41 12.76 -24.42
C TYR A 280 1.23 11.26 -24.20
N LEU A 281 0.20 10.64 -24.79
CA LEU A 281 -0.07 9.21 -24.66
C LEU A 281 1.08 8.33 -25.18
N HIS A 282 1.71 8.71 -26.29
CA HIS A 282 2.89 7.99 -26.79
C HIS A 282 4.10 8.11 -25.86
N ALA A 283 4.24 9.22 -25.11
CA ALA A 283 5.31 9.39 -24.13
C ALA A 283 5.14 8.50 -22.87
N LEU A 284 3.96 7.92 -22.66
CA LEU A 284 3.68 6.99 -21.57
C LEU A 284 4.11 5.54 -21.86
N ALA A 285 4.36 5.20 -23.13
CA ALA A 285 4.70 3.84 -23.55
C ALA A 285 6.16 3.48 -23.18
N ASN A 286 6.36 2.39 -22.46
CA ASN A 286 7.68 1.90 -22.05
C ASN A 286 8.20 0.79 -22.97
N SER A 287 9.50 0.51 -22.87
CA SER A 287 10.18 -0.53 -23.66
C SER A 287 9.73 -1.95 -23.36
N ASP A 288 9.07 -2.18 -22.22
CA ASP A 288 8.42 -3.46 -21.92
C ASP A 288 7.15 -3.70 -22.75
N GLY A 289 6.61 -2.65 -23.39
CA GLY A 289 5.40 -2.69 -24.22
C GLY A 289 4.14 -2.19 -23.50
N GLY A 290 4.19 -1.99 -22.19
CA GLY A 290 3.09 -1.40 -21.41
C GLY A 290 3.13 0.13 -21.39
N PHE A 291 2.12 0.74 -20.78
CA PHE A 291 2.06 2.17 -20.53
C PHE A 291 2.02 2.48 -19.04
N ALA A 292 2.58 3.63 -18.67
CA ALA A 292 2.62 4.14 -17.31
C ALA A 292 1.56 5.24 -17.07
N ASP A 293 1.28 5.55 -15.80
CA ASP A 293 0.33 6.62 -15.45
C ASP A 293 0.84 8.02 -15.86
N ARG A 294 2.16 8.21 -15.78
CA ARG A 294 2.89 9.42 -16.19
C ARG A 294 4.21 9.07 -16.90
N PRO A 295 4.76 9.97 -17.74
CA PRO A 295 5.99 9.67 -18.47
C PRO A 295 7.14 9.27 -17.53
N GLY A 296 7.79 8.15 -17.81
CA GLY A 296 8.92 7.62 -17.02
C GLY A 296 8.55 6.82 -15.77
N TRP A 297 7.26 6.62 -15.47
CA TRP A 297 6.81 5.71 -14.42
C TRP A 297 6.77 4.26 -14.92
N LEU A 298 6.52 3.31 -14.00
CA LEU A 298 6.42 1.89 -14.33
C LEU A 298 5.12 1.60 -15.12
N SER A 299 5.22 0.69 -16.08
CA SER A 299 4.05 0.15 -16.77
C SER A 299 3.12 -0.55 -15.79
N ASN A 300 1.81 -0.38 -15.97
CA ASN A 300 0.80 -1.13 -15.22
C ASN A 300 -0.45 -1.37 -16.09
N PRO A 301 -1.27 -2.41 -15.79
CA PRO A 301 -2.41 -2.78 -16.64
C PRO A 301 -3.48 -1.68 -16.73
N MET A 302 -3.67 -0.88 -15.68
CA MET A 302 -4.67 0.19 -15.67
C MET A 302 -4.28 1.30 -16.65
N ALA A 303 -3.05 1.81 -16.52
CA ALA A 303 -2.50 2.82 -17.40
C ALA A 303 -2.40 2.34 -18.86
N THR A 304 -2.03 1.07 -19.07
CA THR A 304 -2.00 0.44 -20.38
C THR A 304 -3.38 0.46 -21.05
N TYR A 305 -4.42 0.03 -20.34
CA TYR A 305 -5.78 0.11 -20.86
C TYR A 305 -6.20 1.56 -21.14
N TYR A 306 -5.98 2.48 -20.19
CA TYR A 306 -6.38 3.87 -20.35
C TYR A 306 -5.71 4.53 -21.55
N ALA A 307 -4.42 4.31 -21.75
CA ALA A 307 -3.69 4.85 -22.89
C ALA A 307 -4.23 4.29 -24.22
N LEU A 308 -4.44 2.97 -24.31
CA LEU A 308 -4.95 2.32 -25.51
C LEU A 308 -6.38 2.76 -25.86
N ASP A 309 -7.28 2.80 -24.87
CA ASP A 309 -8.67 3.21 -25.08
C ASP A 309 -8.77 4.69 -25.46
N CYS A 310 -7.84 5.51 -24.96
CA CYS A 310 -7.72 6.92 -25.31
C CYS A 310 -7.18 7.10 -26.74
N LEU A 311 -6.13 6.37 -27.13
CA LEU A 311 -5.60 6.38 -28.49
C LEU A 311 -6.65 5.90 -29.50
N ASP A 312 -7.39 4.84 -29.20
CA ASP A 312 -8.53 4.40 -30.02
C ASP A 312 -9.64 5.47 -30.09
N ALA A 313 -9.96 6.09 -28.95
CA ALA A 313 -10.95 7.17 -28.89
C ALA A 313 -10.60 8.33 -29.84
N LEU A 314 -9.31 8.68 -29.94
CA LEU A 314 -8.76 9.73 -30.80
C LEU A 314 -8.52 9.28 -32.25
N GLY A 315 -8.74 8.02 -32.59
CA GLY A 315 -8.46 7.48 -33.93
C GLY A 315 -6.96 7.29 -34.22
N ALA A 316 -6.11 7.31 -33.18
CA ALA A 316 -4.66 7.14 -33.26
C ALA A 316 -4.17 5.75 -32.80
N GLY A 317 -5.07 4.86 -32.38
CA GLY A 317 -4.72 3.53 -31.83
C GLY A 317 -4.08 2.55 -32.81
N LYS A 318 -4.06 2.86 -34.11
CA LYS A 318 -3.41 2.04 -35.16
C LYS A 318 -2.10 2.65 -35.67
N ASN A 319 -1.71 3.81 -35.15
CA ASN A 319 -0.49 4.48 -35.59
C ASN A 319 0.72 3.79 -34.97
N ASP A 320 1.76 3.59 -35.77
CA ASP A 320 3.05 3.18 -35.22
C ASP A 320 3.67 4.33 -34.43
N PHE A 321 4.02 4.05 -33.18
CA PHE A 321 4.77 4.97 -32.34
C PHE A 321 6.00 4.29 -31.74
N LYS A 322 6.98 5.11 -31.40
CA LYS A 322 8.22 4.63 -30.79
C LYS A 322 7.96 4.34 -29.32
N LEU A 323 8.18 3.09 -28.92
CA LEU A 323 8.28 2.74 -27.50
C LEU A 323 9.40 3.57 -26.87
N GLN A 324 9.13 4.19 -25.74
CA GLN A 324 10.18 4.88 -25.01
C GLN A 324 11.04 3.80 -24.35
N ILE A 325 12.31 3.73 -24.73
CA ILE A 325 13.31 3.22 -23.80
C ILE A 325 13.27 4.20 -22.65
N SER A 326 12.78 3.73 -21.50
CA SER A 326 12.69 4.52 -20.27
C SER A 326 13.86 5.50 -20.19
N LYS A 327 13.57 6.82 -20.17
CA LYS A 327 14.60 7.83 -19.89
C LYS A 327 15.11 7.75 -18.45
N ARG A 328 14.44 6.98 -17.57
CA ARG A 328 15.13 6.41 -16.41
C ARG A 328 16.18 5.49 -17.00
N GLY A 329 17.43 5.94 -17.01
CA GLY A 329 18.57 5.03 -17.21
C GLY A 329 18.32 3.78 -16.37
N ALA A 330 18.85 2.63 -16.78
CA ALA A 330 18.84 1.45 -15.92
C ALA A 330 19.13 1.91 -14.49
N PRO A 331 18.26 1.62 -13.50
CA PRO A 331 18.44 2.13 -12.16
C PRO A 331 19.89 1.88 -11.77
N ASP A 332 20.54 2.92 -11.19
CA ASP A 332 21.91 2.76 -10.74
C ASP A 332 21.98 1.46 -9.95
N PRO A 333 22.94 0.56 -10.27
CA PRO A 333 23.01 -0.73 -9.61
C PRO A 333 22.95 -0.53 -8.10
N LEU A 334 22.12 -1.34 -7.43
CA LEU A 334 22.04 -1.26 -5.98
C LEU A 334 23.43 -1.29 -5.34
N PRO A 335 23.74 -0.38 -4.39
CA PRO A 335 25.03 -0.39 -3.73
C PRO A 335 25.32 -1.78 -3.13
N THR A 336 26.51 -2.29 -3.40
CA THR A 336 26.89 -3.67 -3.07
C THR A 336 26.97 -3.95 -1.58
N ASN A 337 27.10 -2.90 -0.76
CA ASN A 337 27.17 -2.96 0.70
C ASN A 337 25.81 -2.84 1.40
N LEU A 338 24.69 -2.80 0.66
CA LEU A 338 23.35 -2.83 1.27
C LEU A 338 23.09 -4.17 1.97
N LYS A 339 22.39 -4.08 3.10
CA LYS A 339 21.87 -5.20 3.90
C LYS A 339 20.35 -5.06 4.02
N VAL A 340 19.68 -6.14 4.40
CA VAL A 340 18.24 -6.13 4.68
C VAL A 340 18.02 -5.98 6.18
N PHE A 341 17.29 -4.94 6.56
CA PHE A 341 16.87 -4.71 7.93
C PHE A 341 15.34 -4.74 8.03
N SER A 342 14.83 -4.89 9.24
CA SER A 342 13.40 -4.95 9.51
C SER A 342 12.96 -3.88 10.51
N LEU A 343 11.74 -3.40 10.31
CA LEU A 343 11.07 -2.44 11.20
C LEU A 343 9.58 -2.73 11.32
N GLN A 344 9.01 -2.24 12.41
CA GLN A 344 7.57 -2.26 12.65
C GLN A 344 7.12 -0.82 12.85
N LEU A 345 6.14 -0.40 12.05
CA LEU A 345 5.43 0.86 12.22
C LEU A 345 4.17 0.57 13.02
N GLU A 346 3.83 1.49 13.90
CA GLU A 346 2.65 1.42 14.78
C GLU A 346 2.60 0.15 15.63
N ALA A 347 3.75 -0.35 16.06
CA ALA A 347 3.85 -1.39 17.07
C ALA A 347 3.47 -0.84 18.45
N HIS A 348 3.41 -1.71 19.46
CA HIS A 348 2.98 -1.31 20.80
C HIS A 348 3.87 -0.21 21.41
N GLY A 349 3.24 0.82 21.98
CA GLY A 349 3.88 1.87 22.78
C GLY A 349 3.40 1.93 24.24
N GLN A 350 2.82 0.83 24.73
CA GLN A 350 2.32 0.69 26.09
C GLN A 350 2.50 -0.75 26.57
N GLY A 351 2.29 -0.99 27.87
CA GLY A 351 2.57 -2.28 28.50
C GLY A 351 4.07 -2.47 28.74
N SER A 352 4.51 -3.71 28.95
CA SER A 352 5.89 -4.04 29.29
C SER A 352 6.90 -3.61 28.22
N PRO A 353 7.79 -2.62 28.50
CA PRO A 353 8.87 -2.26 27.59
C PRO A 353 9.90 -3.39 27.48
N ALA A 354 10.10 -4.18 28.55
CA ALA A 354 10.99 -5.34 28.53
C ALA A 354 10.55 -6.39 27.50
N GLU A 355 9.25 -6.64 27.39
CA GLU A 355 8.69 -7.56 26.39
C GLU A 355 8.79 -7.02 24.97
N ALA A 356 8.60 -5.72 24.76
CA ALA A 356 8.85 -5.10 23.45
C ALA A 356 10.32 -5.25 23.02
N VAL A 357 11.27 -5.03 23.93
CA VAL A 357 12.70 -5.26 23.68
C VAL A 357 13.01 -6.73 23.38
N GLU A 358 12.42 -7.66 24.13
CA GLU A 358 12.59 -9.09 23.90
C GLU A 358 12.04 -9.52 22.54
N LEU A 359 10.84 -9.05 22.16
CA LEU A 359 10.26 -9.28 20.84
C LEU A 359 11.15 -8.68 19.75
N ALA A 360 11.71 -7.49 19.97
CA ALA A 360 12.61 -6.87 19.00
C ALA A 360 13.88 -7.70 18.81
N ARG A 361 14.48 -8.18 19.90
CA ARG A 361 15.65 -9.06 19.87
C ARG A 361 15.36 -10.37 19.14
N SER A 362 14.29 -11.06 19.51
CA SER A 362 13.96 -12.40 19.00
C SER A 362 13.50 -12.39 17.54
N LEU A 363 12.81 -11.34 17.11
CA LEU A 363 12.32 -11.17 15.74
C LEU A 363 13.27 -10.36 14.86
N ARG A 364 14.45 -9.97 15.38
CA ARG A 364 15.46 -9.15 14.70
C ARG A 364 14.85 -7.86 14.11
N ILE A 365 14.12 -7.14 14.95
CA ILE A 365 13.54 -5.83 14.67
C ILE A 365 14.59 -4.79 14.99
N HIS A 366 14.89 -3.93 14.02
CA HIS A 366 15.94 -2.93 14.17
C HIS A 366 15.36 -1.54 14.47
N LEU A 367 14.15 -1.23 13.98
CA LEU A 367 13.44 -0.01 14.31
C LEU A 367 12.03 -0.36 14.80
N TRP A 368 11.67 0.12 15.98
CA TRP A 368 10.36 -0.09 16.60
C TRP A 368 9.60 1.23 16.70
N GLY A 369 8.60 1.40 15.85
CA GLY A 369 7.70 2.55 15.87
C GLY A 369 6.61 2.32 16.88
N ALA A 370 6.65 3.04 18.00
CA ALA A 370 5.69 2.89 19.08
C ALA A 370 4.44 3.76 18.81
N LYS A 371 3.30 3.10 18.67
CA LYS A 371 1.99 3.72 18.50
C LYS A 371 1.54 4.39 19.78
N ASN A 372 1.27 5.70 19.70
CA ASN A 372 0.63 6.50 20.74
C ASN A 372 1.24 6.22 22.12
N ALA A 373 2.57 6.22 22.18
CA ALA A 373 3.29 5.71 23.33
C ALA A 373 2.97 6.49 24.61
N LYS A 374 2.83 5.77 25.73
CA LYS A 374 2.65 6.44 27.03
C LYS A 374 3.86 7.33 27.34
N PRO A 375 3.68 8.47 28.03
CA PRO A 375 4.81 9.31 28.44
C PRO A 375 5.89 8.50 29.15
N GLY A 376 7.16 8.67 28.75
CA GLY A 376 8.30 7.93 29.30
C GLY A 376 8.50 6.50 28.78
N TRP A 377 7.53 5.92 28.06
CA TRP A 377 7.62 4.53 27.59
C TRP A 377 8.76 4.31 26.60
N LEU A 378 8.89 5.19 25.60
CA LEU A 378 9.97 5.15 24.59
C LEU A 378 11.36 5.21 25.25
N ALA A 379 11.56 6.14 26.17
CA ALA A 379 12.82 6.29 26.90
C ALA A 379 13.13 5.04 27.74
N ARG A 380 12.12 4.46 28.41
CA ARG A 380 12.29 3.24 29.19
C ARG A 380 12.63 2.03 28.30
N ALA A 381 11.92 1.86 27.18
CA ALA A 381 12.19 0.78 26.22
C ALA A 381 13.61 0.89 25.66
N GLN A 382 14.04 2.09 25.25
CA GLN A 382 15.39 2.32 24.76
C GLN A 382 16.45 2.02 25.83
N ALA A 383 16.26 2.47 27.07
CA ALA A 383 17.20 2.20 28.16
C ALA A 383 17.37 0.70 28.42
N ILE A 384 16.29 -0.08 28.34
CA ILE A 384 16.36 -1.55 28.47
C ILE A 384 17.11 -2.15 27.28
N ALA A 385 16.82 -1.72 26.05
CA ALA A 385 17.53 -2.18 24.85
C ALA A 385 19.04 -1.90 24.94
N ASP A 386 19.43 -0.70 25.35
CA ASP A 386 20.83 -0.29 25.50
C ASP A 386 21.54 -1.12 26.59
N GLN A 387 20.90 -1.32 27.74
CA GLN A 387 21.42 -2.16 28.83
C GLN A 387 21.63 -3.62 28.39
N GLN A 388 20.68 -4.15 27.61
CA GLN A 388 20.73 -5.53 27.11
C GLN A 388 21.51 -5.67 25.79
N LYS A 389 22.03 -4.57 25.24
CA LYS A 389 22.72 -4.52 23.92
C LYS A 389 21.87 -5.09 22.79
N VAL A 390 20.56 -4.87 22.83
CA VAL A 390 19.65 -5.24 21.73
C VAL A 390 19.71 -4.14 20.67
N PRO A 391 20.04 -4.45 19.41
CA PRO A 391 20.24 -3.45 18.36
C PRO A 391 18.91 -2.94 17.77
N VAL A 392 18.06 -2.38 18.63
CA VAL A 392 16.77 -1.78 18.26
C VAL A 392 16.75 -0.30 18.64
N LYS A 393 16.21 0.53 17.74
CA LYS A 393 15.89 1.93 18.04
C LYS A 393 14.37 2.11 18.15
N PHE A 394 13.92 2.66 19.27
CA PHE A 394 12.52 3.03 19.46
C PHE A 394 12.26 4.46 18.96
N PHE A 395 11.12 4.67 18.31
CA PHE A 395 10.73 5.97 17.73
C PHE A 395 9.21 6.18 17.78
N VAL A 396 8.75 7.41 17.52
CA VAL A 396 7.32 7.78 17.52
C VAL A 396 6.66 7.26 16.25
N SER A 397 5.53 6.57 16.40
CA SER A 397 4.71 6.08 15.29
C SER A 397 3.23 6.27 15.59
N ASN A 398 2.81 7.51 15.79
CA ASN A 398 1.49 7.84 16.31
C ASN A 398 0.41 7.79 15.23
N GLU A 399 -0.78 7.34 15.62
CA GLU A 399 -2.01 7.49 14.85
C GLU A 399 -2.81 8.63 15.50
N GLU A 400 -2.89 9.79 14.85
CA GLU A 400 -3.58 10.98 15.39
C GLU A 400 -5.07 10.97 15.06
N TYR A 401 -5.79 9.98 15.60
CA TYR A 401 -7.22 9.80 15.40
C TYR A 401 -8.03 11.05 15.79
N GLY A 402 -8.98 11.42 14.92
CA GLY A 402 -9.82 12.61 15.10
C GLY A 402 -9.25 13.88 14.49
N THR A 403 -8.19 13.79 13.69
CA THR A 403 -7.78 14.83 12.75
C THR A 403 -8.68 14.77 11.52
N TRP A 404 -9.37 15.87 11.20
CA TRP A 404 -10.32 15.93 10.09
C TRP A 404 -9.89 16.95 9.05
N VAL A 405 -9.75 16.52 7.79
CA VAL A 405 -9.34 17.35 6.66
C VAL A 405 -10.49 17.45 5.67
N ASN A 406 -10.97 18.66 5.41
CA ASN A 406 -11.98 18.92 4.38
C ASN A 406 -11.31 19.25 3.04
N ILE A 407 -11.69 18.50 2.01
CA ILE A 407 -11.30 18.72 0.63
C ILE A 407 -12.55 19.13 -0.17
N PRO A 408 -12.62 20.39 -0.67
CA PRO A 408 -13.77 20.86 -1.44
C PRO A 408 -14.13 19.91 -2.61
N GLY A 409 -15.40 19.54 -2.71
CA GLY A 409 -15.89 18.61 -3.74
C GLY A 409 -15.70 17.12 -3.44
N MET A 410 -14.85 16.77 -2.46
CA MET A 410 -14.58 15.39 -2.09
C MET A 410 -15.22 14.99 -0.76
N GLY A 411 -15.18 15.84 0.27
CA GLY A 411 -15.75 15.58 1.60
C GLY A 411 -14.77 15.88 2.75
N THR A 412 -15.13 15.44 3.96
CA THR A 412 -14.34 15.68 5.18
C THR A 412 -13.84 14.37 5.77
N TYR A 413 -12.54 14.11 5.64
CA TYR A 413 -11.93 12.80 5.89
C TYR A 413 -11.01 12.76 7.11
N SER A 414 -10.99 11.62 7.81
CA SER A 414 -10.04 11.31 8.90
C SER A 414 -8.89 10.40 8.40
N HIS A 415 -8.07 9.86 9.30
CA HIS A 415 -6.93 8.95 9.00
C HIS A 415 -5.93 9.50 7.97
N THR A 416 -5.78 10.83 7.96
CA THR A 416 -4.80 11.55 7.15
C THR A 416 -3.47 11.75 7.89
N SER A 417 -3.36 11.29 9.15
CA SER A 417 -2.35 11.78 10.08
C SER A 417 -1.64 10.66 10.86
N ASP A 418 -1.05 9.72 10.13
CA ASP A 418 -0.17 8.69 10.70
C ASP A 418 1.27 9.22 10.70
N ILE A 419 1.78 9.47 11.90
CA ILE A 419 2.96 10.27 12.16
C ILE A 419 4.13 9.39 12.55
N ILE A 420 5.22 9.44 11.78
CA ILE A 420 6.45 8.72 12.05
C ILE A 420 7.56 9.72 12.35
N ALA A 421 8.19 9.66 13.52
CA ALA A 421 9.24 10.62 13.90
C ALA A 421 10.27 10.04 14.88
N PRO A 422 11.48 10.63 14.97
CA PRO A 422 12.41 10.29 16.05
C PRO A 422 11.78 10.46 17.44
N ALA A 423 12.23 9.67 18.43
CA ALA A 423 11.61 9.62 19.77
C ALA A 423 11.44 10.99 20.46
N ASP A 424 12.45 11.86 20.36
CA ASP A 424 12.51 13.16 21.05
C ASP A 424 12.25 14.34 20.10
N ALA A 425 11.70 14.07 18.92
CA ALA A 425 11.50 15.08 17.90
C ALA A 425 10.37 16.06 18.28
N ALA A 426 10.66 17.36 18.19
CA ALA A 426 9.66 18.43 18.34
C ALA A 426 8.77 18.51 17.08
N ILE A 427 7.82 17.58 16.96
CA ILE A 427 6.99 17.42 15.78
C ILE A 427 5.81 18.41 15.70
N GLY A 428 5.69 19.36 16.62
CA GLY A 428 4.55 20.28 16.70
C GLY A 428 3.30 19.68 17.36
N ALA A 429 2.27 20.51 17.56
CA ALA A 429 1.01 20.09 18.18
C ALA A 429 0.19 19.19 17.25
N SER A 430 -0.49 18.21 17.84
CA SER A 430 -1.47 17.38 17.11
C SER A 430 -2.66 18.22 16.68
N LEU A 431 -3.27 17.87 15.55
CA LEU A 431 -4.54 18.44 15.09
C LEU A 431 -5.75 17.57 15.47
N ALA A 432 -5.53 16.47 16.20
CA ALA A 432 -6.60 15.63 16.67
C ALA A 432 -7.54 16.43 17.57
N ARG A 433 -8.84 16.41 17.25
CA ARG A 433 -9.92 17.09 18.01
C ARG A 433 -9.87 18.63 17.95
N GLU A 434 -9.08 19.22 17.06
CA GLU A 434 -9.01 20.67 16.81
C GLU A 434 -10.09 21.17 15.81
N GLY A 435 -11.08 20.32 15.49
CA GLY A 435 -12.08 20.59 14.46
C GLY A 435 -11.65 20.16 13.06
N VAL A 436 -12.25 20.75 12.04
CA VAL A 436 -11.98 20.46 10.62
C VAL A 436 -10.99 21.49 10.08
N VAL A 437 -9.94 21.02 9.39
CA VAL A 437 -8.93 21.87 8.75
C VAL A 437 -8.93 21.70 7.23
N SER A 438 -8.44 22.70 6.50
CA SER A 438 -8.12 22.56 5.07
C SER A 438 -6.84 21.74 4.87
N TRP A 439 -6.59 21.22 3.67
CA TRP A 439 -5.31 20.59 3.36
C TRP A 439 -4.13 21.55 3.52
N ALA A 440 -4.27 22.80 3.07
CA ALA A 440 -3.23 23.82 3.24
C ALA A 440 -2.91 24.09 4.72
N ASP A 441 -3.93 24.15 5.59
CA ASP A 441 -3.74 24.30 7.03
C ASP A 441 -3.12 23.05 7.67
N PHE A 442 -3.54 21.86 7.25
CA PHE A 442 -2.93 20.60 7.69
C PHE A 442 -1.44 20.58 7.34
N ARG A 443 -1.09 20.92 6.09
CA ARG A 443 0.32 21.00 5.65
C ARG A 443 1.12 22.00 6.49
N ARG A 444 0.59 23.21 6.71
CA ARG A 444 1.28 24.25 7.47
C ARG A 444 1.43 23.91 8.95
N ARG A 445 0.37 23.43 9.60
CA ARG A 445 0.29 23.28 11.06
C ARG A 445 0.78 21.91 11.55
N ARG A 446 0.70 20.86 10.72
CA ARG A 446 1.06 19.49 11.09
C ARG A 446 2.26 18.95 10.30
N LEU A 447 2.18 18.93 8.97
CA LEU A 447 3.21 18.32 8.13
C LEU A 447 4.54 19.10 8.19
N ALA A 448 4.53 20.42 8.07
CA ALA A 448 5.77 21.20 8.04
C ALA A 448 6.61 21.08 9.33
N PRO A 449 6.02 21.19 10.55
CA PRO A 449 6.76 20.90 11.79
C PRO A 449 7.30 19.47 11.85
N LEU A 450 6.51 18.49 11.38
CA LEU A 450 6.92 17.09 11.33
C LEU A 450 8.14 16.90 10.42
N GLU A 451 8.10 17.44 9.21
CA GLU A 451 9.19 17.36 8.23
C GLU A 451 10.45 18.07 8.73
N HIS A 452 10.31 19.24 9.36
CA HIS A 452 11.40 19.96 10.00
C HIS A 452 12.08 19.11 11.09
N ALA A 453 11.28 18.38 11.86
CA ALA A 453 11.74 17.43 12.86
C ALA A 453 12.19 16.08 12.28
N ARG A 454 12.34 16.00 10.94
CA ARG A 454 12.76 14.81 10.18
C ARG A 454 11.81 13.62 10.29
N GLY A 455 10.55 13.85 10.63
CA GLY A 455 9.48 12.87 10.57
C GLY A 455 8.84 12.77 9.19
N ARG A 456 7.93 11.81 9.03
CA ARG A 456 7.21 11.50 7.79
C ARG A 456 5.76 11.16 8.08
N LEU A 457 4.89 11.44 7.12
CA LEU A 457 3.54 10.86 7.10
C LEU A 457 3.55 9.51 6.40
N ILE A 458 2.69 8.61 6.84
CA ILE A 458 2.36 7.37 6.14
C ILE A 458 0.90 7.43 5.72
N TRP A 459 0.60 7.07 4.48
CA TRP A 459 -0.77 6.94 4.05
C TRP A 459 -1.32 5.61 4.55
N GLN A 460 -2.36 5.66 5.39
CA GLN A 460 -2.95 4.44 5.97
C GLN A 460 -3.92 3.77 5.00
N PHE A 461 -5.06 4.40 4.72
CA PHE A 461 -6.08 3.88 3.82
C PHE A 461 -7.09 4.97 3.42
N GLY A 462 -7.82 4.75 2.33
CA GLY A 462 -9.00 5.54 1.98
C GLY A 462 -9.61 5.10 0.66
N GLU A 463 -10.84 4.61 0.67
CA GLU A 463 -11.43 3.96 -0.51
C GLU A 463 -11.95 4.94 -1.59
N ASN A 464 -11.95 6.25 -1.32
CA ASN A 464 -12.24 7.29 -2.31
C ASN A 464 -11.01 7.55 -3.20
N GLU A 465 -10.90 6.81 -4.30
CA GLU A 465 -9.78 6.89 -5.24
C GLU A 465 -9.48 8.32 -5.71
N GLU A 466 -10.50 9.11 -6.04
CA GLU A 466 -10.31 10.48 -6.52
C GLU A 466 -9.68 11.38 -5.46
N LEU A 467 -10.05 11.23 -4.19
CA LEU A 467 -9.43 11.92 -3.06
C LEU A 467 -7.99 11.44 -2.83
N VAL A 468 -7.77 10.12 -2.80
CA VAL A 468 -6.44 9.55 -2.53
C VAL A 468 -5.43 10.00 -3.60
N ARG A 469 -5.87 10.07 -4.86
CA ARG A 469 -5.04 10.61 -5.94
C ARG A 469 -4.56 12.02 -5.63
N MET A 470 -5.44 12.90 -5.17
CA MET A 470 -5.06 14.28 -4.83
C MET A 470 -3.97 14.31 -3.74
N PHE A 471 -4.10 13.51 -2.68
CA PHE A 471 -3.12 13.47 -1.57
C PHE A 471 -1.78 12.86 -1.99
N LEU A 472 -1.80 11.73 -2.68
CA LEU A 472 -0.58 11.02 -3.06
C LEU A 472 0.14 11.72 -4.21
N ASP A 473 -0.59 12.33 -5.14
CA ASP A 473 0.00 13.11 -6.23
C ASP A 473 0.67 14.39 -5.70
N ASP A 474 0.05 15.08 -4.75
CA ASP A 474 0.68 16.20 -4.04
C ASP A 474 1.94 15.76 -3.27
N SER A 475 1.91 14.54 -2.70
CA SER A 475 3.07 13.98 -2.02
C SER A 475 4.23 13.69 -2.98
N VAL A 476 3.94 13.24 -4.21
CA VAL A 476 4.96 13.07 -5.26
C VAL A 476 5.54 14.42 -5.69
N GLU A 477 4.70 15.45 -5.88
CA GLU A 477 5.14 16.75 -6.38
C GLU A 477 5.93 17.57 -5.36
N ARG A 478 5.50 17.56 -4.09
CA ARG A 478 5.96 18.52 -3.07
C ARG A 478 6.38 17.88 -1.75
N GLY A 479 6.40 16.55 -1.66
CA GLY A 479 6.58 15.83 -0.40
C GLY A 479 5.29 15.80 0.42
N GLY A 480 5.22 14.88 1.39
CA GLY A 480 4.01 14.62 2.18
C GLY A 480 4.03 13.20 2.74
N TYR A 481 3.11 12.37 2.26
CA TYR A 481 3.13 10.93 2.55
C TYR A 481 4.38 10.30 1.93
N ALA A 482 5.22 9.71 2.78
CA ALA A 482 6.50 9.13 2.38
C ALA A 482 6.41 7.63 2.09
N ALA A 483 5.32 6.99 2.51
CA ALA A 483 5.01 5.61 2.20
C ALA A 483 3.49 5.39 2.21
N ILE A 484 3.06 4.25 1.64
CA ILE A 484 1.67 3.79 1.59
C ILE A 484 1.57 2.46 2.34
N SER A 485 0.65 2.35 3.27
CA SER A 485 0.35 1.10 3.97
C SER A 485 -0.28 0.09 3.02
N THR A 486 0.21 -1.15 3.07
CA THR A 486 -0.37 -2.27 2.32
C THR A 486 -0.79 -3.39 3.26
N TYR A 487 0.05 -3.81 4.20
CA TYR A 487 -0.32 -4.85 5.16
C TYR A 487 -0.67 -4.24 6.50
N HIS A 488 -1.82 -4.66 7.02
CA HIS A 488 -2.41 -4.12 8.24
C HIS A 488 -2.97 -5.25 9.12
N PHE A 489 -3.14 -4.98 10.42
CA PHE A 489 -3.74 -5.96 11.35
C PHE A 489 -5.21 -6.23 11.00
N GLY A 490 -5.92 -5.18 10.60
CA GLY A 490 -7.35 -5.20 10.29
C GLY A 490 -7.62 -5.57 8.84
N ASN A 491 -6.81 -5.07 7.90
CA ASN A 491 -6.94 -5.38 6.48
C ASN A 491 -5.73 -6.21 6.01
N PRO A 492 -5.92 -7.45 5.53
CA PRO A 492 -4.84 -8.32 5.10
C PRO A 492 -3.93 -7.69 4.07
N ASP A 493 -4.52 -6.94 3.13
CA ASP A 493 -3.84 -6.28 2.03
C ASP A 493 -4.69 -5.12 1.48
N PHE A 494 -4.34 -3.88 1.81
CA PHE A 494 -5.00 -2.69 1.26
C PHE A 494 -4.89 -2.61 -0.26
N THR A 495 -3.88 -3.20 -0.90
CA THR A 495 -3.81 -3.22 -2.37
C THR A 495 -4.84 -4.15 -3.00
N ASN A 496 -5.44 -5.07 -2.24
CA ASN A 496 -6.59 -5.85 -2.68
C ASN A 496 -7.90 -5.06 -2.56
N SER A 497 -8.12 -4.30 -1.48
CA SER A 497 -9.33 -3.47 -1.33
C SER A 497 -9.28 -2.18 -2.16
N GLU A 498 -8.09 -1.60 -2.31
CA GLU A 498 -7.75 -0.33 -2.97
C GLU A 498 -6.69 -0.57 -4.08
N PRO A 499 -7.03 -1.35 -5.12
CA PRO A 499 -6.12 -1.71 -6.20
C PRO A 499 -5.50 -0.54 -6.96
N PHE A 500 -6.12 0.65 -6.89
CA PHE A 500 -5.58 1.86 -7.47
C PHE A 500 -4.28 2.33 -6.78
N LEU A 501 -3.96 1.86 -5.58
CA LEU A 501 -2.69 2.20 -4.90
C LEU A 501 -1.45 1.76 -5.70
N HIS A 502 -1.58 0.75 -6.57
CA HIS A 502 -0.50 0.32 -7.45
C HIS A 502 0.00 1.36 -8.45
N ARG A 503 -0.76 2.45 -8.67
CA ARG A 503 -0.36 3.58 -9.52
C ARG A 503 0.91 4.27 -9.02
N TRP A 504 1.13 4.29 -7.70
CA TRP A 504 2.31 4.89 -7.08
C TRP A 504 3.43 3.88 -6.82
N ARG A 505 3.30 2.62 -7.27
CA ARG A 505 4.39 1.63 -7.16
C ARG A 505 5.64 2.18 -7.86
N GLY A 506 6.76 2.20 -7.13
CA GLY A 506 8.02 2.74 -7.63
C GLY A 506 8.16 4.27 -7.51
N GLN A 507 7.12 4.96 -7.04
CA GLN A 507 7.12 6.40 -6.73
C GLN A 507 7.05 6.65 -5.22
N ILE A 508 6.11 5.99 -4.54
CA ILE A 508 5.97 6.00 -3.09
C ILE A 508 6.13 4.54 -2.60
N PRO A 509 7.05 4.24 -1.66
CA PRO A 509 7.26 2.89 -1.17
C PRO A 509 6.05 2.35 -0.41
N PHE A 510 5.86 1.03 -0.48
CA PHE A 510 4.87 0.33 0.31
C PHE A 510 5.44 -0.10 1.66
N VAL A 511 4.62 -0.06 2.71
CA VAL A 511 4.97 -0.45 4.08
C VAL A 511 3.88 -1.28 4.72
N ALA A 512 4.22 -1.95 5.82
CA ALA A 512 3.27 -2.61 6.69
C ALA A 512 3.09 -1.83 7.99
N LEU A 513 1.83 -1.60 8.38
CA LEU A 513 1.44 -0.92 9.62
C LEU A 513 0.83 -1.94 10.59
N GLN A 514 1.44 -2.07 11.75
CA GLN A 514 0.97 -2.99 12.79
C GLN A 514 -0.34 -2.52 13.40
N ASP A 515 -0.55 -1.20 13.47
CA ASP A 515 -1.71 -0.57 14.09
C ASP A 515 -2.09 -1.23 15.44
N ALA A 516 -1.13 -1.23 16.35
CA ALA A 516 -1.16 -1.98 17.59
C ALA A 516 -2.38 -1.64 18.47
N HIS A 517 -3.09 -2.68 18.89
CA HIS A 517 -4.21 -2.62 19.81
C HIS A 517 -3.99 -3.52 21.02
N GLY A 518 -4.65 -3.17 22.13
CA GLY A 518 -4.55 -3.92 23.39
C GLY A 518 -3.49 -3.33 24.32
N PRO A 519 -3.40 -3.85 25.56
CA PRO A 519 -2.62 -3.22 26.61
C PRO A 519 -1.14 -3.62 26.65
N GLU A 520 -0.74 -4.69 25.96
CA GLU A 520 0.55 -5.36 26.17
C GLU A 520 1.17 -5.85 24.86
N PRO A 521 2.46 -5.58 24.58
CA PRO A 521 3.12 -6.01 23.36
C PRO A 521 3.16 -7.54 23.23
N TRP A 522 3.27 -8.24 24.36
CA TRP A 522 3.33 -9.69 24.38
C TRP A 522 2.07 -10.36 23.82
N TRP A 523 0.89 -9.82 24.14
CA TRP A 523 -0.39 -10.34 23.65
C TRP A 523 -0.71 -9.94 22.20
N PHE A 524 0.10 -9.06 21.61
CA PHE A 524 0.04 -8.68 20.19
C PHE A 524 1.15 -9.32 19.34
N SER A 525 1.92 -10.24 19.93
CA SER A 525 3.08 -10.84 19.26
C SER A 525 2.72 -11.69 18.03
N ASP A 526 1.47 -12.15 17.88
CA ASP A 526 0.99 -12.79 16.65
C ASP A 526 1.07 -11.85 15.43
N MET A 527 0.61 -10.60 15.59
CA MET A 527 0.64 -9.60 14.53
C MET A 527 2.06 -9.08 14.30
N THR A 528 2.79 -8.84 15.41
CA THR A 528 4.20 -8.40 15.37
C THR A 528 5.07 -9.40 14.61
N ALA A 529 4.77 -10.71 14.74
CA ALA A 529 5.44 -11.76 13.99
C ALA A 529 4.84 -11.99 12.60
N GLY A 530 3.55 -11.75 12.37
CA GLY A 530 2.84 -12.11 11.14
C GLY A 530 3.19 -11.28 9.90
N PHE A 531 3.59 -10.02 10.08
CA PHE A 531 4.03 -9.16 8.98
C PHE A 531 5.00 -8.07 9.45
N ARG A 532 5.79 -7.51 8.53
CA ARG A 532 6.78 -6.47 8.83
C ARG A 532 7.14 -5.65 7.61
N THR A 533 7.81 -4.53 7.82
CA THR A 533 8.47 -3.77 6.76
C THR A 533 9.95 -4.14 6.74
N LEU A 534 10.47 -4.45 5.55
CA LEU A 534 11.90 -4.59 5.29
C LEU A 534 12.41 -3.34 4.58
N PHE A 535 13.66 -2.97 4.85
CA PHE A 535 14.32 -1.86 4.18
C PHE A 535 15.78 -2.17 3.90
N LEU A 536 16.30 -1.64 2.79
CA LEU A 536 17.71 -1.77 2.44
C LEU A 536 18.48 -0.55 2.94
N ALA A 537 19.53 -0.79 3.71
CA ALA A 537 20.46 0.24 4.15
C ALA A 537 21.84 -0.38 4.41
N THR A 538 22.85 0.46 4.61
CA THR A 538 24.17 0.00 5.09
C THR A 538 24.14 -0.33 6.58
N GLU A 539 23.41 0.49 7.34
CA GLU A 539 23.21 0.38 8.79
C GLU A 539 21.73 0.64 9.16
N PRO A 540 21.18 0.00 10.20
CA PRO A 540 19.77 0.10 10.56
C PRO A 540 19.46 1.36 11.39
N THR A 541 19.73 2.52 10.80
CA THR A 541 19.56 3.83 11.46
C THR A 541 18.32 4.54 10.95
N TRP A 542 17.88 5.59 11.65
CA TRP A 542 16.85 6.50 11.17
C TRP A 542 17.20 7.07 9.78
N GLU A 543 18.45 7.48 9.60
CA GLU A 543 18.97 7.94 8.31
C GLU A 543 18.91 6.86 7.23
N GLY A 544 19.31 5.63 7.57
CA GLY A 544 19.21 4.48 6.68
C GLY A 544 17.77 4.25 6.22
N TRP A 545 16.81 4.36 7.14
CA TRP A 545 15.39 4.25 6.82
C TRP A 545 14.88 5.40 5.93
N LEU A 546 15.19 6.65 6.26
CA LEU A 546 14.81 7.81 5.43
C LEU A 546 15.40 7.71 4.01
N ASN A 547 16.63 7.22 3.89
CA ASN A 547 17.27 6.96 2.60
C ASN A 547 16.59 5.81 1.86
N ALA A 548 16.19 4.74 2.54
CA ALA A 548 15.45 3.65 1.94
C ALA A 548 14.09 4.12 1.38
N LEU A 549 13.36 4.94 2.15
CA LEU A 549 12.10 5.54 1.70
C LEU A 549 12.30 6.37 0.43
N LYS A 550 13.29 7.28 0.44
CA LYS A 550 13.60 8.16 -0.70
C LYS A 550 13.93 7.39 -1.98
N ASN A 551 14.61 6.25 -1.86
CA ASN A 551 15.04 5.45 -3.01
C ASN A 551 14.09 4.27 -3.34
N ASN A 552 12.95 4.16 -2.64
CA ASN A 552 12.00 3.06 -2.78
C ASN A 552 12.64 1.67 -2.53
N TRP A 553 13.56 1.60 -1.55
CA TRP A 553 14.25 0.39 -1.14
C TRP A 553 13.55 -0.32 0.02
N VAL A 554 12.23 -0.40 -0.07
CA VAL A 554 11.36 -0.86 1.01
C VAL A 554 10.45 -1.97 0.48
N VAL A 555 10.26 -3.01 1.29
CA VAL A 555 9.41 -4.14 0.96
C VAL A 555 8.63 -4.58 2.19
N PRO A 556 7.31 -4.39 2.25
CA PRO A 556 6.49 -5.03 3.27
C PRO A 556 6.35 -6.52 2.94
N VAL A 557 6.40 -7.35 3.98
CA VAL A 557 6.29 -8.80 3.87
C VAL A 557 5.27 -9.31 4.88
N ARG A 558 4.39 -10.22 4.43
CA ARG A 558 3.40 -10.90 5.28
C ARG A 558 3.51 -12.41 5.13
N ARG A 559 3.48 -13.10 6.26
CA ARG A 559 3.33 -14.55 6.34
C ARG A 559 2.65 -14.92 7.65
N ASP A 560 1.35 -15.19 7.56
CA ASP A 560 0.49 -15.51 8.70
C ASP A 560 -0.72 -16.35 8.24
N GLN A 561 -1.76 -16.40 9.07
CA GLN A 561 -3.00 -17.09 8.74
C GLN A 561 -3.71 -16.52 7.50
N TRP A 562 -3.55 -15.22 7.20
CA TRP A 562 -4.22 -14.58 6.07
C TRP A 562 -3.57 -14.96 4.74
N SER A 563 -2.25 -15.11 4.73
CA SER A 563 -1.54 -15.60 3.55
C SER A 563 -1.56 -17.13 3.40
N GLY A 564 -2.22 -17.84 4.32
CA GLY A 564 -2.21 -19.31 4.34
C GLY A 564 -0.81 -19.89 4.49
N GLY A 565 0.07 -19.18 5.20
CA GLY A 565 1.49 -19.56 5.32
C GLY A 565 2.31 -19.34 4.05
N LYS A 566 1.81 -18.61 3.04
CA LYS A 566 2.62 -18.16 1.89
C LYS A 566 3.28 -16.81 2.20
N THR A 567 4.34 -16.49 1.49
CA THR A 567 5.03 -15.21 1.66
C THR A 567 4.47 -14.21 0.66
N TRP A 568 3.81 -13.16 1.15
CA TRP A 568 3.36 -12.05 0.32
C TRP A 568 4.33 -10.88 0.43
N MET A 569 4.63 -10.21 -0.69
CA MET A 569 5.57 -9.09 -0.77
C MET A 569 5.09 -8.02 -1.75
N HIS A 570 5.21 -6.74 -1.40
CA HIS A 570 4.94 -5.62 -2.31
C HIS A 570 6.18 -4.75 -2.52
N ALA A 571 7.04 -5.13 -3.46
CA ALA A 571 8.25 -4.35 -3.77
C ALA A 571 7.98 -3.22 -4.78
N GLY A 572 8.65 -2.08 -4.59
CA GLY A 572 8.59 -0.93 -5.50
C GLY A 572 9.15 -1.21 -6.90
N SER A 573 10.04 -2.21 -7.03
CA SER A 573 10.56 -2.71 -8.31
C SER A 573 10.92 -4.19 -8.21
N ARG A 574 11.14 -4.84 -9.37
CA ARG A 574 11.63 -6.22 -9.43
C ARG A 574 13.00 -6.38 -8.78
N GLU A 575 13.92 -5.46 -9.05
CA GLU A 575 15.29 -5.49 -8.54
C GLU A 575 15.35 -5.50 -6.99
N ILE A 576 14.54 -4.64 -6.35
CA ILE A 576 14.43 -4.61 -4.88
C ILE A 576 13.83 -5.92 -4.36
N GLY A 577 12.77 -6.43 -5.01
CA GLY A 577 12.16 -7.70 -4.65
C GLY A 577 13.14 -8.86 -4.72
N ASP A 578 13.93 -8.94 -5.78
CA ASP A 578 14.92 -9.99 -6.00
C ASP A 578 16.10 -9.87 -5.02
N PHE A 579 16.55 -8.64 -4.72
CA PHE A 579 17.57 -8.38 -3.69
C PHE A 579 17.16 -8.92 -2.32
N VAL A 580 15.90 -8.67 -1.92
CA VAL A 580 15.35 -9.13 -0.64
C VAL A 580 15.19 -10.65 -0.61
N ARG A 581 14.67 -11.26 -1.69
CA ARG A 581 14.53 -12.72 -1.80
C ARG A 581 15.88 -13.44 -1.75
N ALA A 582 16.91 -12.90 -2.40
CA ALA A 582 18.25 -13.47 -2.35
C ALA A 582 18.87 -13.50 -0.93
N ARG A 583 18.34 -12.71 0.00
CA ARG A 583 18.79 -12.58 1.39
C ARG A 583 17.74 -13.05 2.40
N GLU A 584 16.84 -13.94 1.99
CA GLU A 584 15.72 -14.41 2.82
C GLU A 584 16.16 -14.90 4.20
N ARG A 585 17.31 -15.58 4.31
CA ARG A 585 17.87 -16.07 5.58
C ARG A 585 18.13 -14.97 6.61
N ASP A 586 18.37 -13.74 6.17
CA ASP A 586 18.75 -12.63 7.05
C ASP A 586 17.55 -12.04 7.81
N TRP A 587 16.34 -12.24 7.29
CA TRP A 587 15.13 -11.54 7.77
C TRP A 587 13.90 -12.44 7.96
N ARG A 588 13.86 -13.65 7.37
CA ARG A 588 12.70 -14.56 7.52
C ARG A 588 12.59 -15.04 8.96
N TRP A 589 11.35 -15.05 9.48
CA TRP A 589 11.06 -15.43 10.86
C TRP A 589 10.36 -16.79 11.01
N TRP A 590 10.08 -17.45 9.89
CA TRP A 590 9.61 -18.83 9.86
C TRP A 590 10.77 -19.72 9.48
N ASP A 591 10.77 -20.94 10.01
CA ASP A 591 11.82 -21.94 9.76
C ASP A 591 13.23 -21.36 9.96
N ASN A 592 13.38 -20.53 11.00
CA ASN A 592 14.60 -19.82 11.34
C ASN A 592 14.77 -19.78 12.86
N ALA A 593 15.72 -20.57 13.38
CA ALA A 593 15.96 -20.65 14.82
C ALA A 593 16.49 -19.33 15.42
N ASP A 594 17.15 -18.51 14.60
CA ASP A 594 17.75 -17.23 15.02
C ASP A 594 16.74 -16.09 15.02
N ILE A 595 15.63 -16.23 14.29
CA ILE A 595 14.60 -15.22 14.13
C ILE A 595 13.25 -15.90 14.31
N GLN A 596 12.71 -15.87 15.52
CA GLN A 596 11.45 -16.52 15.82
C GLN A 596 10.72 -15.83 16.96
N ARG A 597 9.40 -16.01 16.99
CA ARG A 597 8.58 -15.54 18.09
C ARG A 597 8.94 -16.33 19.35
N PRO A 598 9.23 -15.65 20.47
CA PRO A 598 9.55 -16.32 21.72
C PRO A 598 8.29 -16.98 22.29
N LEU A 599 8.44 -18.19 22.85
CA LEU A 599 7.34 -18.91 23.47
C LEU A 599 7.15 -18.57 24.96
N VAL A 600 8.04 -17.78 25.54
CA VAL A 600 7.93 -17.33 26.93
C VAL A 600 8.61 -15.97 27.11
N SER A 601 7.95 -15.09 27.85
CA SER A 601 8.54 -13.87 28.41
C SER A 601 8.84 -14.14 29.89
N ILE A 602 10.01 -13.72 30.35
CA ILE A 602 10.37 -13.65 31.77
C ILE A 602 10.97 -12.27 32.06
N VAL A 603 10.41 -11.57 33.05
CA VAL A 603 10.81 -10.20 33.41
C VAL A 603 11.02 -10.11 34.92
N ALA A 604 12.15 -9.55 35.35
CA ALA A 604 12.39 -9.19 36.74
C ALA A 604 11.82 -7.80 37.02
N VAL A 605 10.64 -7.77 37.63
CA VAL A 605 9.85 -6.57 37.90
C VAL A 605 10.21 -5.98 39.27
N ARG A 606 10.47 -4.67 39.30
CA ARG A 606 10.77 -3.89 40.51
C ARG A 606 9.65 -2.90 40.81
N ALA A 607 9.68 -2.35 42.02
CA ALA A 607 8.77 -1.28 42.43
C ALA A 607 8.80 -0.08 41.48
N ALA A 608 9.95 0.26 40.88
CA ALA A 608 10.12 1.40 39.98
C ALA A 608 9.71 1.12 38.52
N ASP A 609 9.36 -0.11 38.16
CA ASP A 609 9.02 -0.47 36.78
C ASP A 609 7.55 -0.12 36.47
N GLU A 610 7.25 1.17 36.31
CA GLU A 610 5.89 1.71 36.25
C GLU A 610 4.99 1.14 35.15
N PHE A 611 5.59 0.62 34.08
CA PHE A 611 4.88 0.01 32.94
C PHE A 611 4.62 -1.49 33.10
N GLU A 612 5.24 -2.13 34.09
CA GLU A 612 5.16 -3.56 34.29
C GLU A 612 3.96 -3.94 35.16
N SER A 613 3.26 -5.00 34.77
CA SER A 613 2.28 -5.66 35.65
C SER A 613 2.99 -6.47 36.74
N ALA A 614 2.36 -6.62 37.91
CA ALA A 614 2.87 -7.31 39.10
C ALA A 614 4.08 -6.63 39.78
N ARG A 615 4.05 -5.30 39.92
CA ARG A 615 5.05 -4.54 40.68
C ARG A 615 5.04 -4.93 42.17
N PRO A 616 6.18 -5.32 42.76
CA PRO A 616 6.26 -5.55 44.20
C PRO A 616 6.38 -4.23 44.97
N GLU A 617 5.94 -4.23 46.23
CA GLU A 617 6.27 -3.15 47.18
C GLU A 617 7.73 -3.25 47.66
N LYS A 618 8.23 -4.48 47.87
CA LYS A 618 9.61 -4.79 48.30
C LYS A 618 10.21 -5.91 47.45
N GLY A 619 11.49 -5.81 47.11
CA GLY A 619 12.24 -6.85 46.40
C GLY A 619 11.90 -6.93 44.91
N ILE A 620 11.96 -8.13 44.35
CA ILE A 620 11.75 -8.38 42.91
C ILE A 620 10.63 -9.40 42.72
N ILE A 621 9.80 -9.22 41.69
CA ILE A 621 8.91 -10.26 41.19
C ILE A 621 9.44 -10.76 39.84
N LEU A 622 9.63 -12.07 39.69
CA LEU A 622 9.83 -12.68 38.38
C LEU A 622 8.45 -12.94 37.76
N ARG A 623 8.08 -12.16 36.73
CA ARG A 623 6.85 -12.36 35.96
C ARG A 623 7.15 -13.21 34.74
N ILE A 624 6.33 -14.23 34.50
CA ILE A 624 6.48 -15.19 33.40
C ILE A 624 5.17 -15.24 32.61
N ARG A 625 5.20 -14.85 31.34
CA ARG A 625 4.07 -15.00 30.42
C ARG A 625 4.39 -16.09 29.40
N CYS A 626 3.59 -17.15 29.39
CA CYS A 626 3.63 -18.12 28.30
C CYS A 626 2.95 -17.52 27.06
N ALA A 627 3.31 -17.99 25.87
CA ALA A 627 2.78 -17.47 24.63
C ALA A 627 1.40 -18.08 24.33
N TRP A 628 0.55 -17.27 23.70
CA TRP A 628 -0.81 -17.62 23.29
C TRP A 628 -1.04 -17.20 21.84
N GLN A 629 -1.99 -17.83 21.16
CA GLN A 629 -2.68 -17.22 20.02
C GLN A 629 -3.71 -16.21 20.56
N ASN A 630 -3.75 -15.02 19.97
CA ASN A 630 -4.53 -13.89 20.45
C ASN A 630 -5.48 -13.35 19.37
N THR A 631 -6.44 -12.55 19.80
CA THR A 631 -7.22 -11.69 18.91
C THR A 631 -6.35 -10.52 18.44
N PRO A 632 -6.74 -9.83 17.35
CA PRO A 632 -6.07 -8.59 16.94
C PRO A 632 -6.09 -7.49 18.01
N GLN A 633 -6.96 -7.58 19.03
CA GLN A 633 -7.03 -6.63 20.16
C GLN A 633 -6.21 -7.09 21.39
N GLY A 634 -5.35 -8.11 21.23
CA GLY A 634 -4.50 -8.62 22.28
C GLY A 634 -5.23 -9.42 23.36
N SER A 635 -6.40 -10.02 23.06
CA SER A 635 -7.09 -10.93 23.98
C SER A 635 -6.70 -12.37 23.71
N LEU A 636 -6.44 -13.13 24.76
CA LEU A 636 -5.92 -14.49 24.68
C LEU A 636 -7.01 -15.47 24.22
N LYS A 637 -6.72 -16.28 23.18
CA LYS A 637 -7.63 -17.30 22.63
C LYS A 637 -7.22 -18.71 23.04
N GLN A 638 -6.01 -19.12 22.69
CA GLN A 638 -5.51 -20.48 22.92
C GLN A 638 -4.03 -20.44 23.34
N PRO A 639 -3.60 -21.16 24.37
CA PRO A 639 -2.19 -21.24 24.73
C PRO A 639 -1.40 -21.94 23.61
N ILE A 640 -0.17 -21.47 23.36
CA ILE A 640 0.79 -22.14 22.45
C ILE A 640 2.01 -22.71 23.20
N SER A 641 2.23 -22.26 24.43
CA SER A 641 3.16 -22.86 25.38
C SER A 641 2.56 -22.91 26.78
N GLU A 642 3.09 -23.81 27.60
CA GLU A 642 2.73 -23.95 29.01
C GLU A 642 3.97 -23.91 29.91
N PHE A 643 3.80 -23.38 31.13
CA PHE A 643 4.85 -23.36 32.14
C PHE A 643 5.14 -24.77 32.64
N VAL A 644 6.43 -25.11 32.80
CA VAL A 644 6.87 -26.39 33.38
C VAL A 644 7.59 -26.16 34.70
N LYS A 645 8.63 -25.31 34.70
CA LYS A 645 9.51 -25.14 35.86
C LYS A 645 10.16 -23.77 35.90
N LEU A 646 10.43 -23.27 37.10
CA LEU A 646 11.24 -22.07 37.34
C LEU A 646 12.36 -22.42 38.33
N THR A 647 13.59 -22.03 38.00
CA THR A 647 14.73 -22.08 38.93
C THR A 647 15.36 -20.70 39.07
N VAL A 648 15.76 -20.32 40.28
CA VAL A 648 16.54 -19.11 40.57
C VAL A 648 17.80 -19.54 41.31
N ASP A 649 18.97 -19.23 40.76
CA ASP A 649 20.28 -19.68 41.26
C ASP A 649 20.30 -21.19 41.59
N ASP A 650 19.86 -21.98 40.61
CA ASP A 650 19.72 -23.44 40.67
C ASP A 650 18.71 -23.98 41.69
N GLN A 651 17.98 -23.12 42.40
CA GLN A 651 16.90 -23.52 43.31
C GLN A 651 15.54 -23.44 42.61
N GLU A 652 14.76 -24.51 42.68
CA GLU A 652 13.42 -24.53 42.12
C GLU A 652 12.47 -23.66 42.95
N ILE A 653 11.73 -22.79 42.28
CA ILE A 653 10.76 -21.87 42.88
C ILE A 653 9.39 -22.17 42.29
N THR A 654 8.38 -22.29 43.15
CA THR A 654 6.99 -22.47 42.72
C THR A 654 6.33 -21.10 42.54
N PRO A 655 6.00 -20.68 41.30
CA PRO A 655 5.32 -19.41 41.09
C PRO A 655 3.80 -19.55 41.29
N SER A 656 3.15 -18.46 41.68
CA SER A 656 1.69 -18.34 41.69
C SER A 656 1.17 -17.94 40.32
N LEU A 657 0.01 -18.45 39.92
CA LEU A 657 -0.67 -18.05 38.68
C LEU A 657 -1.59 -16.86 38.95
N ALA A 658 -1.42 -15.80 38.17
CA ALA A 658 -2.32 -14.66 38.12
C ALA A 658 -2.99 -14.60 36.74
N ALA A 659 -4.30 -14.44 36.72
CA ALA A 659 -5.06 -14.32 35.49
C ALA A 659 -6.20 -13.31 35.64
N ARG A 660 -6.36 -12.44 34.65
CA ARG A 660 -7.43 -11.44 34.59
C ARG A 660 -8.32 -11.73 33.40
N LYS A 661 -9.63 -11.80 33.61
CA LYS A 661 -10.63 -12.02 32.54
C LYS A 661 -11.44 -10.76 32.26
N ARG A 662 -11.81 -10.58 30.99
CA ARG A 662 -12.82 -9.62 30.53
C ARG A 662 -14.24 -10.13 30.83
N PRO A 663 -15.25 -9.24 30.77
CA PRO A 663 -16.66 -9.65 30.83
C PRO A 663 -17.07 -10.69 29.77
N ASN A 664 -16.39 -10.72 28.62
CA ASN A 664 -16.62 -11.71 27.55
C ASN A 664 -15.95 -13.07 27.82
N GLY A 665 -15.33 -13.28 28.98
CA GLY A 665 -14.70 -14.52 29.41
C GLY A 665 -13.26 -14.74 28.91
N LEU A 666 -12.77 -13.95 27.95
CA LEU A 666 -11.38 -14.02 27.47
C LEU A 666 -10.41 -13.43 28.49
N PHE A 667 -9.19 -13.96 28.53
CA PHE A 667 -8.14 -13.38 29.38
C PHE A 667 -7.59 -12.08 28.78
N ASP A 668 -7.39 -11.09 29.65
CA ASP A 668 -6.65 -9.86 29.39
C ASP A 668 -5.17 -9.97 29.73
N ASP A 669 -4.87 -10.79 30.72
CA ASP A 669 -3.51 -11.08 31.14
C ASP A 669 -3.49 -12.44 31.82
N HIS A 670 -2.41 -13.18 31.62
CA HIS A 670 -2.23 -14.53 32.15
C HIS A 670 -0.75 -14.81 32.36
N TYR A 671 -0.29 -14.81 33.60
CA TYR A 671 1.12 -14.92 33.94
C TYR A 671 1.36 -15.64 35.26
N HIS A 672 2.49 -16.33 35.34
CA HIS A 672 3.03 -16.84 36.58
C HIS A 672 3.89 -15.74 37.22
N HIS A 673 3.90 -15.62 38.54
CA HIS A 673 4.82 -14.75 39.26
C HIS A 673 5.49 -15.47 40.43
N ALA A 674 6.75 -15.11 40.71
CA ALA A 674 7.45 -15.52 41.93
C ALA A 674 7.97 -14.26 42.63
N HIS A 675 7.51 -14.02 43.87
CA HIS A 675 7.96 -12.89 44.67
C HIS A 675 9.21 -13.27 45.47
N LEU A 676 10.25 -12.44 45.33
CA LEU A 676 11.56 -12.63 45.92
C LEU A 676 11.91 -11.40 46.78
N PRO A 677 11.33 -11.27 47.99
CA PRO A 677 11.46 -10.08 48.82
C PRO A 677 12.85 -9.92 49.48
N ASP A 678 13.58 -11.02 49.65
CA ASP A 678 14.79 -11.11 50.46
C ASP A 678 15.99 -11.67 49.68
N LEU A 679 15.99 -11.47 48.36
CA LEU A 679 17.14 -11.82 47.53
C LEU A 679 18.36 -10.98 47.94
N LYS A 680 19.54 -11.59 48.02
CA LYS A 680 20.76 -10.88 48.42
C LYS A 680 21.18 -9.87 47.34
N PRO A 681 21.83 -8.74 47.68
CA PRO A 681 22.41 -7.85 46.67
C PRO A 681 23.45 -8.60 45.82
N GLY A 682 23.41 -8.42 44.51
CA GLY A 682 24.32 -9.08 43.57
C GLY A 682 23.64 -9.58 42.29
N PRO A 683 24.39 -10.30 41.42
CA PRO A 683 23.85 -10.92 40.21
C PRO A 683 23.13 -12.24 40.51
N HIS A 684 22.03 -12.48 39.80
CA HIS A 684 21.19 -13.67 39.90
C HIS A 684 20.78 -14.16 38.52
N ALA A 685 20.48 -15.45 38.42
CA ALA A 685 19.98 -16.07 37.19
C ALA A 685 18.67 -16.80 37.46
N ALA A 686 17.63 -16.44 36.71
CA ALA A 686 16.37 -17.17 36.66
C ALA A 686 16.26 -17.95 35.36
N ARG A 687 15.90 -19.22 35.42
CA ARG A 687 15.63 -20.06 34.26
C ARG A 687 14.21 -20.58 34.32
N VAL A 688 13.41 -20.25 33.31
CA VAL A 688 12.08 -20.83 33.10
C VAL A 688 12.16 -21.93 32.05
N VAL A 689 11.49 -23.05 32.30
CA VAL A 689 11.24 -24.10 31.32
C VAL A 689 9.76 -24.05 30.95
N ILE A 690 9.48 -24.05 29.65
CA ILE A 690 8.14 -24.17 29.08
C ILE A 690 8.06 -25.40 28.20
N ARG A 691 6.85 -25.86 27.91
CA ARG A 691 6.58 -26.87 26.88
C ARG A 691 5.82 -26.23 25.74
N ALA A 692 6.32 -26.40 24.52
CA ALA A 692 5.59 -26.02 23.32
C ALA A 692 4.42 -26.99 23.11
N LEU A 693 3.19 -26.48 23.03
CA LEU A 693 2.01 -27.36 23.04
C LEU A 693 1.84 -28.15 21.74
N ALA A 694 2.33 -27.61 20.62
CA ALA A 694 2.27 -28.24 19.30
C ALA A 694 3.29 -29.39 19.14
N THR A 695 4.54 -29.18 19.55
CA THR A 695 5.64 -30.16 19.36
C THR A 695 5.88 -31.04 20.59
N LYS A 696 5.35 -30.65 21.76
CA LYS A 696 5.63 -31.24 23.08
C LYS A 696 7.08 -31.10 23.56
N GLU A 697 7.89 -30.35 22.83
CA GLU A 697 9.29 -30.10 23.21
C GLU A 697 9.37 -29.08 24.35
N GLU A 698 10.31 -29.32 25.26
CA GLU A 698 10.62 -28.37 26.34
C GLU A 698 11.70 -27.39 25.89
N GLN A 699 11.48 -26.11 26.18
CA GLN A 699 12.42 -25.03 25.89
C GLN A 699 12.68 -24.25 27.16
N SER A 700 13.93 -23.80 27.34
CA SER A 700 14.32 -23.00 28.49
C SER A 700 14.71 -21.58 28.10
N ARG A 701 14.31 -20.61 28.91
CA ARG A 701 14.72 -19.21 28.81
C ARG A 701 15.39 -18.80 30.10
N GLU A 702 16.58 -18.22 29.98
CA GLU A 702 17.33 -17.66 31.11
C GLU A 702 17.22 -16.13 31.12
N LEU A 703 17.03 -15.56 32.31
CA LEU A 703 17.09 -14.14 32.61
C LEU A 703 18.18 -13.90 33.64
N LYS A 704 19.14 -13.03 33.33
CA LYS A 704 20.11 -12.51 34.30
C LYS A 704 19.62 -11.16 34.81
N PHE A 705 19.66 -10.96 36.12
CA PHE A 705 19.23 -9.73 36.77
C PHE A 705 20.08 -9.46 38.02
N SER A 706 19.99 -8.28 38.60
CA SER A 706 20.76 -7.92 39.81
C SER A 706 19.88 -7.23 40.83
N VAL A 707 20.05 -7.53 42.12
CA VAL A 707 19.21 -6.96 43.19
C VAL A 707 19.78 -5.65 43.70
#